data_AF-A0A7W8V3Z5-F1
#
_entry.id   AF-A0A7W8V3Z5-F1
#
_cell.length_a   1.000
_cell.length_b   1.000
_cell.length_c   1.000
_cell.angle_alpha   90.00
_cell.angle_beta   90.00
_cell.angle_gamma   90.00
#
_symmetry.space_group_name_H-M   'P 1'
#
loop_
_entity.id
_entity.type
_entity.pdbx_description
1 polymer ?
#
loop_
_entity_poly.entity_id
_entity_poly.type
_entity_poly.pdbx_seq_one_letter_code
_entity_poly.pdbx_strand_id
1 'polypeptide(L)'
;MSEHKSEPVALFIGIGICILFVALGLTVWLEGPAHGWTQETRIIIELCLLSGMLIALMLVKYFEAVVLWIASMRATQWFARYDSKNKRAQGASEDPALAHFTAPENIVALREALRALHGRHWRYRDRWLLLTGDLPVVKRLAPGLAETGYVITGNTVLLYAAQTSTTLDTTWLTQIRRLRRRRPIDAIVALTRNRSSANSPFDADALAQRLACHARALRWSAPAYLLNVTDFSTEPKGDDEAIGLTWSNARVHAAHIDDSLQNLTRRLADAGVLRLADDKHDRYPAELSQHIERLSSALSGLVAQTAHSRYWRQAVHGLLFAPLFKERELAPPATPDDDKDNADEYPGAERMPPQHRTLWQTIADHSLKLHGRRIGFSLSTTAAWTATAAIALWITGTMISGLTNRGAIQTAADTLTKLAEAHDPTRSIQTLDTLDKQIDTLESHQLDGAPHLARFGLNRDTALLNALWPSYENAAGRILVAPIRDKLEARLHRLASLTDAEIASGGSAEVQAAYDTLKTYMMLARPERAVTAFLAPQLTATSAPARPADSPLSAGAWEDLRQHTIAFFANHRGRRASTSGSPLAIVPDSSLISATRQTIIGVRGIQNSTDAVYQQILDDAKAKYPPVPLATLLGDTSSRGLFSTTATVPGVFTRAAWEERIAKAIDDASEHSKVTGDWVLSDVENKTELPSSLKAELRQRYFDDYARAWGLFLNSLRWQAAPTLSATADQLTLLGDPQRSPLVMLMNAIVYQAGTGARTPSLSDTLVSKAQQLVGADQKNPAKQTQPPLAPLAVAFGPILRLAGSDLASGATRANAKGAAQLAATGDLTVARYLERVTAMRLKIEQIVSSPDTDAMSRIAAQAVLQGKTSDIADSRDYASRLAASLGERWAGFGALFQAPLDQTWRVLVQPAAASLNEIWRTAIVADWNSAFGGRYPFADSDNDASLPEMARFMRPDNGVITQFVTTQLAGVVERQGDRWIAAQSSSHGGALTLDPGFLDGLNKMTRASTVLFPSGDAHVRYELRAVPTPGITDMRFVLSGREMHYFNQKEEWKPFLWPGDSLDNLSHIEWQTEQGGLRSALDAQGRFGLIRLLERAQMSQQDAARYVLSWQPDQSEGIPLRVQLRSEAGSGPLEVLSLRHFKLPARIFVTGNPKSAPKPSEANPPPPLPPSALNAAKHAAVGLPQGSLPEVE
;
A
#
# COMPACT_ATOMS: atom_id res chain seq x y z
N MET A 1 16.72 -49.98 22.73
CA MET A 1 15.59 -49.90 23.67
C MET A 1 14.32 -49.72 22.88
N SER A 2 13.38 -50.66 23.07
CA SER A 2 11.98 -50.75 22.61
C SER A 2 11.63 -50.38 21.16
N GLU A 3 11.31 -51.44 20.39
CA GLU A 3 10.52 -51.42 19.17
C GLU A 3 9.20 -50.64 19.34
N HIS A 4 8.82 -49.88 18.31
CA HIS A 4 7.41 -49.74 17.94
C HIS A 4 7.29 -49.80 16.41
N LYS A 5 6.72 -50.91 15.92
CA LYS A 5 6.12 -51.00 14.58
C LYS A 5 5.10 -49.87 14.45
N SER A 6 5.25 -49.00 13.46
CA SER A 6 4.14 -48.17 13.00
C SER A 6 3.19 -49.06 12.19
N GLU A 7 2.18 -49.63 12.86
CA GLU A 7 1.02 -50.22 12.20
C GLU A 7 0.31 -49.17 11.30
N PRO A 8 -0.46 -49.61 10.28
CA PRO A 8 -1.06 -48.70 9.30
C PRO A 8 -2.24 -47.93 9.90
N VAL A 9 -1.95 -46.89 10.69
CA VAL A 9 -2.94 -46.03 11.36
C VAL A 9 -3.97 -45.45 10.37
N ALA A 10 -3.57 -45.15 9.14
CA ALA A 10 -4.48 -44.65 8.09
C ALA A 10 -5.54 -45.69 7.66
N LEU A 11 -5.21 -46.98 7.74
CA LEU A 11 -6.12 -48.07 7.39
C LEU A 11 -7.18 -48.24 8.49
N PHE A 12 -6.79 -48.16 9.76
CA PHE A 12 -7.74 -48.20 10.89
C PHE A 12 -8.64 -46.97 10.97
N ILE A 13 -8.14 -45.77 10.66
CA ILE A 13 -8.96 -44.56 10.58
C ILE A 13 -9.95 -44.64 9.41
N GLY A 14 -9.51 -45.13 8.25
CA GLY A 14 -10.40 -45.35 7.10
C GLY A 14 -11.50 -46.36 7.39
N ILE A 15 -11.18 -47.48 8.05
CA ILE A 15 -12.17 -48.46 8.50
C ILE A 15 -13.13 -47.85 9.53
N GLY A 16 -12.63 -47.07 10.49
CA GLY A 16 -13.47 -46.40 11.50
C GLY A 16 -14.46 -45.42 10.89
N ILE A 17 -14.05 -44.65 9.87
CA ILE A 17 -14.94 -43.75 9.12
C ILE A 17 -16.00 -44.54 8.35
N CYS A 18 -15.63 -45.64 7.68
CA CYS A 18 -16.61 -46.51 7.01
C CYS A 18 -17.64 -47.05 8.01
N ILE A 19 -17.21 -47.56 9.16
CA ILE A 19 -18.12 -48.12 10.17
C ILE A 19 -19.08 -47.04 10.69
N LEU A 20 -18.57 -45.83 10.95
CA LEU A 20 -19.38 -44.71 11.45
C LEU A 20 -20.46 -44.28 10.45
N PHE A 21 -20.09 -44.12 9.17
CA PHE A 21 -21.03 -43.71 8.13
C PHE A 21 -22.03 -44.82 7.77
N VAL A 22 -21.62 -46.09 7.81
CA VAL A 22 -22.54 -47.22 7.63
C VAL A 22 -23.52 -47.33 8.80
N ALA A 23 -23.07 -47.11 10.04
CA ALA A 23 -23.94 -47.07 11.20
C ALA A 23 -24.96 -45.92 11.10
N LEU A 24 -24.52 -44.72 10.70
CA LEU A 24 -25.39 -43.57 10.45
C LEU A 24 -26.42 -43.85 9.34
N GLY A 25 -25.99 -44.46 8.23
CA GLY A 25 -26.90 -44.89 7.16
C GLY A 25 -27.95 -45.88 7.67
N LEU A 26 -27.54 -46.89 8.43
CA LEU A 26 -28.46 -47.86 9.03
C LEU A 26 -29.46 -47.19 9.99
N THR A 27 -29.02 -46.24 10.82
CA THR A 27 -29.92 -45.52 11.73
C THR A 27 -30.95 -44.67 10.98
N VAL A 28 -30.55 -44.00 9.90
CA VAL A 28 -31.46 -43.24 9.05
C VAL A 28 -32.49 -44.16 8.38
N TRP A 29 -32.07 -45.36 7.95
CA TRP A 29 -32.97 -46.33 7.34
C TRP A 29 -33.98 -46.93 8.32
N LEU A 30 -33.53 -47.26 9.54
CA LEU A 30 -34.33 -47.92 10.59
C LEU A 30 -35.21 -46.95 11.39
N GLU A 31 -34.74 -45.75 11.75
CA GLU A 31 -35.48 -44.77 12.57
C GLU A 31 -36.15 -43.65 11.76
N GLY A 32 -35.81 -43.50 10.47
CA GLY A 32 -36.49 -42.57 9.57
C GLY A 32 -38.01 -42.73 9.45
N PRO A 33 -38.63 -43.92 9.58
CA PRO A 33 -40.09 -44.04 9.56
C PRO A 33 -40.75 -43.55 10.84
N ALA A 34 -40.06 -43.69 11.98
CA ALA A 34 -40.56 -43.19 13.26
C ALA A 34 -40.60 -41.65 13.31
N HIS A 35 -39.75 -40.99 12.51
CA HIS A 35 -39.66 -39.52 12.40
C HIS A 35 -40.45 -38.93 11.23
N GLY A 36 -41.30 -39.73 10.55
CA GLY A 36 -42.15 -39.26 9.46
C GLY A 36 -41.43 -38.96 8.14
N TRP A 37 -40.19 -39.42 7.97
CA TRP A 37 -39.42 -39.20 6.74
C TRP A 37 -39.93 -40.13 5.63
N THR A 38 -40.33 -39.52 4.51
CA THR A 38 -40.78 -40.24 3.31
C THR A 38 -39.63 -41.06 2.71
N GLN A 39 -39.95 -42.13 1.98
CA GLN A 39 -38.95 -43.03 1.40
C GLN A 39 -37.92 -42.28 0.53
N GLU A 40 -38.34 -41.23 -0.17
CA GLU A 40 -37.46 -40.38 -0.99
C GLU A 40 -36.46 -39.58 -0.14
N THR A 41 -36.88 -39.03 1.00
CA THR A 41 -35.98 -38.27 1.88
C THR A 41 -34.88 -39.13 2.50
N ARG A 42 -35.16 -40.40 2.78
CA ARG A 42 -34.14 -41.33 3.31
C ARG A 42 -33.11 -41.70 2.27
N ILE A 43 -33.54 -41.94 1.03
CA ILE A 43 -32.62 -42.22 -0.09
C ILE A 43 -31.68 -41.02 -0.32
N ILE A 44 -32.19 -39.79 -0.20
CA ILE A 44 -31.36 -38.58 -0.32
C ILE A 44 -30.33 -38.49 0.82
N ILE A 45 -30.75 -38.74 2.07
CA ILE A 45 -29.84 -38.69 3.23
C ILE A 45 -28.77 -39.79 3.13
N GLU A 46 -29.12 -41.00 2.70
CA GLU A 46 -28.14 -42.06 2.47
C GLU A 46 -27.14 -41.72 1.36
N LEU A 47 -27.61 -41.14 0.25
CA LEU A 47 -26.72 -40.73 -0.84
C LEU A 47 -25.77 -39.61 -0.40
N CYS A 48 -26.24 -38.68 0.42
CA CYS A 48 -25.43 -37.64 1.04
C CYS A 48 -24.40 -38.21 2.03
N LEU A 49 -24.79 -39.17 2.86
CA LEU A 49 -23.88 -39.86 3.78
C LEU A 49 -22.82 -40.65 3.02
N LEU A 50 -23.18 -41.32 1.92
CA LEU A 50 -22.24 -42.07 1.09
C LEU A 50 -21.25 -41.13 0.38
N SER A 51 -21.71 -39.98 -0.13
CA SER A 51 -20.84 -38.93 -0.68
C SER A 51 -19.90 -38.36 0.39
N GLY A 52 -20.42 -38.07 1.59
CA GLY A 52 -19.63 -37.61 2.74
C GLY A 52 -18.56 -38.61 3.16
N MET A 53 -18.89 -39.91 3.19
CA MET A 53 -17.93 -40.99 3.46
C MET A 53 -16.82 -41.03 2.41
N LEU A 54 -17.16 -40.91 1.12
CA LEU A 54 -16.19 -40.91 0.02
C LEU A 54 -15.23 -39.71 0.10
N ILE A 55 -15.74 -38.53 0.45
CA ILE A 55 -14.93 -37.32 0.65
C ILE A 55 -14.03 -37.45 1.88
N ALA A 56 -14.55 -37.98 2.99
CA ALA A 56 -13.79 -38.20 4.21
C ALA A 56 -12.64 -39.20 3.99
N LEU A 57 -12.90 -40.29 3.27
CA LEU A 57 -11.86 -41.25 2.86
C LEU A 57 -10.81 -40.61 1.93
N MET A 58 -11.23 -39.71 1.03
CA MET A 58 -10.31 -38.96 0.16
C MET A 58 -9.40 -38.01 0.98
N LEU A 59 -9.98 -37.36 2.00
CA LEU A 59 -9.26 -36.47 2.91
C LEU A 59 -8.27 -37.22 3.79
N VAL A 60 -8.54 -38.46 4.22
CA VAL A 60 -7.56 -39.26 4.99
C VAL A 60 -6.27 -39.49 4.21
N LYS A 61 -6.36 -39.79 2.90
CA LYS A 61 -5.17 -39.96 2.04
C LYS A 61 -4.43 -38.66 1.76
N TYR A 62 -5.17 -37.56 1.63
CA TYR A 62 -4.60 -36.23 1.55
C TYR A 62 -3.88 -35.84 2.86
N PHE A 63 -4.48 -36.14 4.01
CA PHE A 63 -3.90 -35.87 5.32
C PHE A 63 -2.67 -36.73 5.58
N GLU A 64 -2.66 -38.01 5.16
CA GLU A 64 -1.47 -38.87 5.20
C GLU A 64 -0.32 -38.27 4.35
N ALA A 65 -0.63 -37.73 3.16
CA ALA A 65 0.33 -37.05 2.30
C ALA A 65 0.83 -35.71 2.87
N VAL A 66 -0.06 -34.94 3.50
CA VAL A 66 0.27 -33.67 4.16
C VAL A 66 1.06 -33.90 5.45
N VAL A 67 0.76 -34.93 6.22
CA VAL A 67 1.51 -35.33 7.42
C VAL A 67 2.89 -35.85 7.03
N LEU A 68 3.03 -36.62 5.95
CA LEU A 68 4.34 -37.02 5.40
C LEU A 68 5.13 -35.80 4.88
N TRP A 69 4.46 -34.81 4.29
CA TRP A 69 5.06 -33.54 3.88
C TRP A 69 5.51 -32.69 5.07
N ILE A 70 4.68 -32.58 6.12
CA ILE A 70 4.99 -31.87 7.37
C ILE A 70 6.07 -32.60 8.17
N ALA A 71 6.08 -33.93 8.21
CA ALA A 71 7.14 -34.73 8.84
C ALA A 71 8.47 -34.55 8.09
N SER A 72 8.44 -34.44 6.76
CA SER A 72 9.63 -34.12 5.96
C SER A 72 10.15 -32.70 6.21
N MET A 73 9.26 -31.72 6.48
CA MET A 73 9.62 -30.35 6.87
C MET A 73 10.05 -30.22 8.33
N ARG A 74 9.46 -30.99 9.24
CA ARG A 74 9.87 -31.04 10.65
C ARG A 74 11.22 -31.72 10.81
N ALA A 75 11.55 -32.73 10.01
CA ALA A 75 12.90 -33.29 9.98
C ALA A 75 13.93 -32.25 9.49
N THR A 76 13.66 -31.54 8.40
CA THR A 76 14.57 -30.49 7.90
C THR A 76 14.66 -29.27 8.82
N GLN A 77 13.56 -28.88 9.48
CA GLN A 77 13.57 -27.84 10.51
C GLN A 77 14.19 -28.30 11.83
N TRP A 78 14.07 -29.58 12.20
CA TRP A 78 14.72 -30.14 13.39
C TRP A 78 16.24 -30.23 13.17
N PHE A 79 16.70 -30.69 12.00
CA PHE A 79 18.12 -30.63 11.64
C PHE A 79 18.64 -29.19 11.54
N ALA A 80 17.90 -28.25 10.93
CA ALA A 80 18.30 -26.84 10.88
C ALA A 80 18.27 -26.14 12.26
N ARG A 81 17.38 -26.55 13.18
CA ARG A 81 17.34 -26.06 14.57
C ARG A 81 18.42 -26.69 15.45
N TYR A 82 18.80 -27.94 15.18
CA TYR A 82 19.93 -28.59 15.85
C TYR A 82 21.26 -27.93 15.44
N ASP A 83 21.40 -27.61 14.15
CA ASP A 83 22.60 -26.99 13.57
C ASP A 83 22.75 -25.51 13.97
N SER A 84 21.63 -24.77 14.08
CA SER A 84 21.64 -23.39 14.60
C SER A 84 21.81 -23.29 16.13
N LYS A 85 21.42 -24.33 16.89
CA LYS A 85 21.75 -24.41 18.33
C LYS A 85 23.21 -24.77 18.58
N ASN A 86 23.81 -25.67 17.80
CA ASN A 86 25.24 -25.97 17.91
C ASN A 86 26.13 -24.81 17.46
N LYS A 87 25.73 -24.05 16.44
CA LYS A 87 26.44 -22.82 16.01
C LYS A 87 26.41 -21.67 17.02
N ARG A 88 25.54 -21.71 18.03
CA ARG A 88 25.54 -20.75 19.15
C ARG A 88 26.25 -21.27 20.40
N ALA A 89 26.60 -22.56 20.45
CA ALA A 89 27.29 -23.19 21.57
C ALA A 89 28.77 -23.52 21.30
N GLN A 90 29.24 -23.44 20.06
CA GLN A 90 30.66 -23.56 19.69
C GLN A 90 31.18 -22.27 19.05
N GLY A 91 31.22 -21.21 19.85
CA GLY A 91 32.14 -20.10 19.61
C GLY A 91 33.49 -20.43 20.26
N ALA A 92 34.22 -21.40 19.70
CA ALA A 92 35.64 -21.68 19.96
C ALA A 92 36.03 -23.05 19.36
N SER A 93 36.07 -23.16 18.03
CA SER A 93 36.92 -24.09 17.25
C SER A 93 36.41 -24.07 15.80
N GLU A 94 36.70 -22.99 15.07
CA GLU A 94 36.67 -23.07 13.62
C GLU A 94 37.84 -23.95 13.18
N ASP A 95 37.55 -25.16 12.71
CA ASP A 95 38.51 -25.89 11.88
C ASP A 95 38.63 -25.13 10.55
N PRO A 96 39.82 -24.61 10.19
CA PRO A 96 39.99 -23.74 9.02
C PRO A 96 39.78 -24.46 7.68
N ALA A 97 39.53 -25.77 7.68
CA ALA A 97 39.40 -26.58 6.48
C ALA A 97 38.05 -26.44 5.74
N LEU A 98 36.98 -25.96 6.38
CA LEU A 98 35.63 -25.85 5.78
C LEU A 98 35.31 -24.45 5.22
N ALA A 99 36.19 -23.47 5.39
CA ALA A 99 36.02 -22.10 4.88
C ALA A 99 36.44 -21.91 3.41
N HIS A 100 37.01 -22.94 2.76
CA HIS A 100 37.64 -22.81 1.43
C HIS A 100 36.74 -23.05 0.21
N PHE A 101 35.45 -23.33 0.36
CA PHE A 101 34.55 -23.46 -0.79
C PHE A 101 33.66 -22.23 -0.96
N THR A 102 34.13 -21.22 -1.70
CA THR A 102 33.32 -20.07 -2.14
C THR A 102 32.31 -20.51 -3.23
N ALA A 103 31.22 -21.15 -2.79
CA ALA A 103 30.19 -21.74 -3.65
C ALA A 103 29.63 -20.88 -4.80
N PRO A 104 29.46 -19.53 -4.70
CA PRO A 104 28.88 -18.75 -5.80
C PRO A 104 29.86 -18.45 -6.95
N GLU A 105 31.17 -18.38 -6.73
CA GLU A 105 32.15 -18.10 -7.79
C GLU A 105 32.37 -19.34 -8.68
N ASN A 106 32.46 -20.52 -8.04
CA ASN A 106 32.74 -21.77 -8.73
C ASN A 106 31.62 -22.20 -9.70
N ILE A 107 30.35 -21.86 -9.43
CA ILE A 107 29.24 -22.23 -10.32
C ILE A 107 29.20 -21.38 -11.60
N VAL A 108 29.62 -20.11 -11.50
CA VAL A 108 29.68 -19.18 -12.63
C VAL A 108 30.86 -19.56 -13.51
N ALA A 109 32.02 -19.83 -12.90
CA ALA A 109 33.20 -20.34 -13.59
C ALA A 109 32.92 -21.65 -14.32
N LEU A 110 32.26 -22.63 -13.68
CA LEU A 110 31.84 -23.89 -14.31
C LEU A 110 30.92 -23.65 -15.52
N ARG A 111 29.95 -22.74 -15.39
CA ARG A 111 29.01 -22.41 -16.46
C ARG A 111 29.73 -21.77 -17.65
N GLU A 112 30.69 -20.89 -17.40
CA GLU A 112 31.44 -20.19 -18.43
C GLU A 112 32.42 -21.11 -19.14
N ALA A 113 33.15 -21.95 -18.40
CA ALA A 113 34.03 -22.97 -18.96
C ALA A 113 33.28 -23.95 -19.89
N LEU A 114 32.13 -24.48 -19.46
CA LEU A 114 31.33 -25.39 -20.29
C LEU A 114 30.70 -24.70 -21.50
N ARG A 115 30.31 -23.42 -21.36
CA ARG A 115 29.75 -22.63 -22.46
C ARG A 115 30.82 -22.27 -23.49
N ALA A 116 32.05 -22.00 -23.06
CA ALA A 116 33.19 -21.78 -23.95
C ALA A 116 33.51 -23.05 -24.76
N LEU A 117 33.51 -24.22 -24.11
CA LEU A 117 33.82 -25.50 -24.76
C LEU A 117 32.72 -26.03 -25.70
N HIS A 118 31.44 -25.82 -25.37
CA HIS A 118 30.32 -26.49 -26.07
C HIS A 118 29.22 -25.58 -26.60
N GLY A 119 29.40 -24.25 -26.53
CA GLY A 119 28.46 -23.28 -27.09
C GLY A 119 27.07 -23.36 -26.46
N ARG A 120 25.99 -23.19 -27.25
CA ARG A 120 24.60 -23.09 -26.72
C ARG A 120 24.05 -24.40 -26.11
N HIS A 121 24.63 -25.56 -26.46
CA HIS A 121 24.16 -26.89 -26.04
C HIS A 121 24.96 -27.49 -24.87
N TRP A 122 25.77 -26.69 -24.18
CA TRP A 122 26.65 -27.13 -23.10
C TRP A 122 25.96 -27.87 -21.94
N ARG A 123 24.70 -27.54 -21.64
CA ARG A 123 24.00 -28.00 -20.41
C ARG A 123 23.82 -29.51 -20.28
N TYR A 124 23.74 -30.25 -21.39
CA TYR A 124 23.44 -31.69 -21.38
C TYR A 124 24.38 -32.50 -22.29
N ARG A 125 25.41 -31.85 -22.85
CA ARG A 125 26.37 -32.48 -23.75
C ARG A 125 27.32 -33.37 -22.96
N ASP A 126 27.93 -32.82 -21.91
CA ASP A 126 28.82 -33.57 -21.03
C ASP A 126 28.06 -34.26 -19.91
N ARG A 127 28.62 -35.36 -19.43
CA ARG A 127 28.04 -36.17 -18.37
C ARG A 127 28.51 -35.69 -17.01
N TRP A 128 27.55 -35.36 -16.15
CA TRP A 128 27.82 -34.84 -14.81
C TRP A 128 27.79 -35.99 -13.82
N LEU A 129 28.97 -36.38 -13.33
CA LEU A 129 29.16 -37.42 -12.31
C LEU A 129 29.38 -36.75 -10.95
N LEU A 130 28.53 -37.07 -9.97
CA LEU A 130 28.68 -36.56 -8.61
C LEU A 130 29.45 -37.56 -7.75
N LEU A 131 30.63 -37.16 -7.29
CA LEU A 131 31.46 -37.91 -6.37
C LEU A 131 31.04 -37.64 -4.92
N THR A 132 30.80 -38.72 -4.17
CA THR A 132 30.39 -38.67 -2.77
C THR A 132 31.33 -39.53 -1.92
N GLY A 133 32.06 -38.91 -0.99
CA GLY A 133 33.12 -39.59 -0.26
C GLY A 133 33.88 -38.65 0.69
N ASP A 134 34.68 -39.24 1.57
CA ASP A 134 35.41 -38.48 2.59
C ASP A 134 36.52 -37.63 1.94
N LEU A 135 36.64 -36.37 2.37
CA LEU A 135 37.53 -35.36 1.78
C LEU A 135 38.99 -35.82 1.53
N PRO A 136 39.68 -36.52 2.47
CA PRO A 136 41.07 -36.93 2.24
C PRO A 136 41.19 -37.98 1.14
N VAL A 137 40.17 -38.81 0.93
CA VAL A 137 40.16 -39.83 -0.13
C VAL A 137 39.92 -39.17 -1.48
N VAL A 138 39.01 -38.19 -1.52
CA VAL A 138 38.70 -37.45 -2.75
C VAL A 138 39.88 -36.59 -3.20
N LYS A 139 40.58 -35.92 -2.28
CA LYS A 139 41.75 -35.11 -2.59
C LYS A 139 42.90 -35.94 -3.17
N ARG A 140 43.05 -37.20 -2.73
CA ARG A 140 44.03 -38.14 -3.27
C ARG A 140 43.61 -38.74 -4.62
N LEU A 141 42.33 -39.07 -4.80
CA LEU A 141 41.80 -39.67 -6.03
C LEU A 141 41.72 -38.68 -7.20
N ALA A 142 41.37 -37.41 -6.92
CA ALA A 142 41.27 -36.35 -7.91
C ALA A 142 41.83 -35.04 -7.33
N PRO A 143 43.15 -34.79 -7.46
CA PRO A 143 43.74 -33.54 -6.98
C PRO A 143 43.13 -32.34 -7.70
N GLY A 144 42.83 -31.27 -6.96
CA GLY A 144 42.14 -30.07 -7.47
C GLY A 144 40.60 -30.11 -7.36
N LEU A 145 39.96 -31.29 -7.39
CA LEU A 145 38.49 -31.41 -7.27
C LEU A 145 37.96 -30.93 -5.90
N ALA A 146 38.74 -31.17 -4.85
CA ALA A 146 38.46 -30.71 -3.51
C ALA A 146 38.76 -29.22 -3.29
N GLU A 147 39.33 -28.50 -4.27
CA GLU A 147 39.65 -27.07 -4.14
C GLU A 147 38.71 -26.24 -5.03
N THR A 148 38.42 -26.69 -6.25
CA THR A 148 37.52 -26.01 -7.21
C THR A 148 36.06 -26.49 -7.13
N GLY A 149 35.80 -27.66 -6.55
CA GLY A 149 34.48 -28.30 -6.49
C GLY A 149 34.02 -28.96 -7.80
N TYR A 150 34.72 -28.71 -8.91
CA TYR A 150 34.48 -29.35 -10.21
C TYR A 150 35.78 -29.55 -11.00
N VAL A 151 35.85 -30.62 -11.79
CA VAL A 151 36.93 -30.88 -12.76
C VAL A 151 36.31 -31.36 -14.06
N ILE A 152 36.79 -30.84 -15.19
CA ILE A 152 36.35 -31.25 -16.53
C ILE A 152 37.39 -32.20 -17.10
N THR A 153 37.01 -33.45 -17.36
CA THR A 153 37.87 -34.50 -17.92
C THR A 153 37.26 -35.02 -19.21
N GLY A 154 37.76 -34.56 -20.35
CA GLY A 154 37.17 -34.88 -21.66
C GLY A 154 35.68 -34.54 -21.72
N ASN A 155 34.82 -35.51 -22.06
CA ASN A 155 33.37 -35.34 -22.15
C ASN A 155 32.61 -35.56 -20.81
N THR A 156 33.33 -35.56 -19.68
CA THR A 156 32.79 -35.85 -18.36
C THR A 156 33.15 -34.74 -17.38
N VAL A 157 32.14 -34.27 -16.63
CA VAL A 157 32.29 -33.28 -15.56
C VAL A 157 32.17 -34.00 -14.23
N LEU A 158 33.26 -34.00 -13.47
CA LEU A 158 33.31 -34.50 -12.11
C LEU A 158 32.90 -33.38 -11.16
N LEU A 159 31.93 -33.65 -10.30
CA LEU A 159 31.44 -32.73 -9.29
C LEU A 159 31.69 -33.34 -7.93
N TYR A 160 32.15 -32.53 -6.98
CA TYR A 160 32.25 -32.95 -5.59
C TYR A 160 31.30 -32.13 -4.72
N ALA A 161 30.60 -32.80 -3.81
CA ALA A 161 29.85 -32.16 -2.75
C ALA A 161 30.43 -32.63 -1.42
N ALA A 162 31.07 -31.70 -0.69
CA ALA A 162 31.66 -32.01 0.60
C ALA A 162 30.58 -32.46 1.59
N GLN A 163 30.85 -33.57 2.28
CA GLN A 163 29.99 -34.09 3.33
C GLN A 163 30.85 -34.55 4.52
N THR A 164 30.70 -33.87 5.66
CA THR A 164 31.09 -34.40 6.97
C THR A 164 29.97 -35.32 7.48
N SER A 165 30.28 -36.22 8.42
CA SER A 165 29.41 -37.32 8.87
C SER A 165 27.96 -36.93 9.22
N THR A 166 27.67 -35.66 9.50
CA THR A 166 26.33 -35.15 9.85
C THR A 166 25.79 -34.01 8.97
N THR A 167 26.62 -33.33 8.16
CA THR A 167 26.19 -32.13 7.42
C THR A 167 26.56 -32.21 5.94
N LEU A 168 25.55 -32.14 5.07
CA LEU A 168 25.69 -32.11 3.62
C LEU A 168 25.56 -30.66 3.12
N ASP A 169 26.45 -30.23 2.21
CA ASP A 169 26.30 -28.93 1.56
C ASP A 169 25.10 -28.93 0.59
N THR A 170 23.94 -28.52 1.12
CA THR A 170 22.72 -28.38 0.34
C THR A 170 22.75 -27.20 -0.61
N THR A 171 23.60 -26.19 -0.37
CA THR A 171 23.61 -24.96 -1.16
C THR A 171 24.19 -25.22 -2.55
N TRP A 172 25.37 -25.85 -2.64
CA TRP A 172 25.98 -26.28 -3.89
C TRP A 172 25.07 -27.20 -4.73
N LEU A 173 24.47 -28.22 -4.09
CA LEU A 173 23.55 -29.14 -4.76
C LEU A 173 22.28 -28.46 -5.30
N THR A 174 21.76 -27.45 -4.59
CA THR A 174 20.61 -26.67 -5.09
C THR A 174 20.98 -25.78 -6.27
N GLN A 175 22.21 -25.25 -6.32
CA GLN A 175 22.70 -24.46 -7.45
C GLN A 175 22.90 -25.34 -8.69
N ILE A 176 23.48 -26.55 -8.54
CA ILE A 176 23.55 -27.56 -9.61
C ILE A 176 22.15 -27.87 -10.16
N ARG A 177 21.15 -28.05 -9.28
CA ARG A 177 19.74 -28.27 -9.68
C ARG A 177 19.17 -27.10 -10.47
N ARG A 178 19.54 -25.86 -10.14
CA ARG A 178 19.09 -24.65 -10.86
C ARG A 178 19.71 -24.57 -12.25
N LEU A 179 20.96 -25.00 -12.42
CA LEU A 179 21.63 -25.06 -13.73
C LEU A 179 21.02 -26.13 -14.65
N ARG A 180 20.80 -27.35 -14.14
CA ARG A 180 20.21 -28.47 -14.89
C ARG A 180 18.86 -28.91 -14.30
N ARG A 181 17.78 -28.22 -14.66
CA ARG A 181 16.44 -28.44 -14.07
C ARG A 181 15.76 -29.78 -14.39
N ARG A 182 16.08 -30.41 -15.53
CA ARG A 182 15.41 -31.66 -15.94
C ARG A 182 16.11 -32.90 -15.41
N ARG A 183 17.43 -32.97 -15.60
CA ARG A 183 18.33 -34.02 -15.12
C ARG A 183 19.55 -33.33 -14.48
N PRO A 184 19.51 -33.05 -13.16
CA PRO A 184 20.55 -32.29 -12.45
C PRO A 184 21.94 -32.92 -12.56
N ILE A 185 22.00 -34.24 -12.44
CA ILE A 185 23.22 -35.05 -12.58
C ILE A 185 22.89 -36.34 -13.34
N ASP A 186 23.90 -36.93 -13.97
CA ASP A 186 23.74 -38.11 -14.82
C ASP A 186 23.97 -39.42 -14.04
N ALA A 187 24.93 -39.45 -13.10
CA ALA A 187 25.15 -40.54 -12.15
C ALA A 187 25.76 -40.05 -10.81
N ILE A 188 25.60 -40.84 -9.74
CA ILE A 188 26.27 -40.63 -8.44
C ILE A 188 27.29 -41.74 -8.24
N VAL A 189 28.52 -41.39 -7.92
CA VAL A 189 29.59 -42.33 -7.56
C VAL A 189 29.87 -42.18 -6.06
N ALA A 190 29.63 -43.25 -5.29
CA ALA A 190 29.91 -43.29 -3.86
C ALA A 190 31.22 -44.04 -3.60
N LEU A 191 32.16 -43.33 -2.98
CA LEU A 191 33.45 -43.88 -2.58
C LEU A 191 33.26 -44.74 -1.32
N THR A 192 33.72 -45.99 -1.40
CA THR A 192 33.78 -46.92 -0.27
C THR A 192 35.23 -47.27 -0.01
N ARG A 193 35.62 -47.38 1.27
CA ARG A 193 36.93 -47.85 1.69
C ARG A 193 36.73 -48.86 2.81
N ASN A 194 37.58 -49.89 2.83
CA ASN A 194 37.60 -50.86 3.92
C ASN A 194 37.95 -50.17 5.25
N ARG A 195 37.05 -50.21 6.24
CA ARG A 195 37.34 -49.72 7.60
C ARG A 195 38.01 -50.83 8.39
N SER A 196 39.08 -50.52 9.13
CA SER A 196 39.90 -51.48 9.90
C SER A 196 39.18 -52.23 11.05
N SER A 197 37.85 -52.22 11.12
CA SER A 197 37.07 -52.92 12.14
C SER A 197 36.77 -54.36 11.71
N ALA A 198 37.12 -55.33 12.56
CA ALA A 198 37.11 -56.75 12.22
C ALA A 198 35.72 -57.37 11.95
N ASN A 199 34.62 -56.74 12.40
CA ASN A 199 33.28 -57.36 12.38
C ASN A 199 32.30 -56.81 11.32
N SER A 200 32.59 -55.66 10.71
CA SER A 200 31.83 -55.17 9.54
C SER A 200 32.70 -54.20 8.74
N PRO A 201 33.30 -54.64 7.61
CA PRO A 201 34.24 -53.81 6.86
C PRO A 201 33.56 -52.60 6.18
N PHE A 202 32.23 -52.66 6.00
CA PHE A 202 31.44 -51.61 5.35
C PHE A 202 30.14 -51.30 6.09
N ASP A 203 29.73 -50.03 6.05
CA ASP A 203 28.47 -49.56 6.64
C ASP A 203 27.46 -49.26 5.52
N ALA A 204 26.63 -50.27 5.20
CA ALA A 204 25.63 -50.18 4.14
C ALA A 204 24.53 -49.16 4.45
N ASP A 205 24.15 -49.00 5.72
CA ASP A 205 23.10 -48.07 6.13
C ASP A 205 23.57 -46.62 6.03
N ALA A 206 24.80 -46.32 6.48
CA ALA A 206 25.37 -44.99 6.30
C ALA A 206 25.52 -44.61 4.82
N LEU A 207 25.90 -45.57 3.96
CA LEU A 207 25.99 -45.34 2.52
C LEU A 207 24.61 -45.07 1.90
N ALA A 208 23.61 -45.90 2.23
CA ALA A 208 22.25 -45.72 1.75
C ALA A 208 21.66 -44.38 2.21
N GLN A 209 21.91 -43.98 3.45
CA GLN A 209 21.51 -42.67 3.98
C GLN A 209 22.21 -41.54 3.22
N ARG A 210 23.51 -41.65 2.95
CA ARG A 210 24.29 -40.68 2.16
C ARG A 210 23.68 -40.51 0.76
N LEU A 211 23.41 -41.60 0.03
CA LEU A 211 22.78 -41.54 -1.29
C LEU A 211 21.37 -40.93 -1.23
N ALA A 212 20.57 -41.31 -0.23
CA ALA A 212 19.22 -40.78 -0.03
C ALA A 212 19.22 -39.27 0.25
N CYS A 213 20.17 -38.77 1.06
CA CYS A 213 20.33 -37.35 1.32
C CYS A 213 20.65 -36.55 0.05
N HIS A 214 21.59 -37.05 -0.77
CA HIS A 214 21.95 -36.40 -2.04
C HIS A 214 20.79 -36.38 -3.04
N ALA A 215 20.07 -37.50 -3.22
CA ALA A 215 18.94 -37.53 -4.14
C ALA A 215 17.74 -36.70 -3.66
N ARG A 216 17.51 -36.60 -2.35
CA ARG A 216 16.50 -35.70 -1.77
C ARG A 216 16.86 -34.23 -2.00
N ALA A 217 18.11 -33.84 -1.80
CA ALA A 217 18.59 -32.48 -2.06
C ALA A 217 18.41 -32.09 -3.55
N LEU A 218 18.74 -33.01 -4.45
CA LEU A 218 18.62 -32.82 -5.90
C LEU A 218 17.19 -32.99 -6.44
N ARG A 219 16.25 -33.55 -5.64
CA ARG A 219 14.90 -34.01 -6.08
C ARG A 219 14.94 -34.96 -7.29
N TRP A 220 16.04 -35.67 -7.45
CA TRP A 220 16.32 -36.53 -8.59
C TRP A 220 17.15 -37.71 -8.11
N SER A 221 16.69 -38.94 -8.35
CA SER A 221 17.49 -40.14 -8.13
C SER A 221 18.20 -40.54 -9.41
N ALA A 222 19.50 -40.22 -9.46
CA ALA A 222 20.38 -40.70 -10.51
C ALA A 222 20.85 -42.14 -10.21
N PRO A 223 21.25 -42.91 -11.25
CA PRO A 223 21.89 -44.21 -11.08
C PRO A 223 23.12 -44.10 -10.17
N ALA A 224 23.21 -44.97 -9.16
CA ALA A 224 24.30 -45.00 -8.19
C ALA A 224 25.34 -46.07 -8.56
N TYR A 225 26.62 -45.71 -8.48
CA TYR A 225 27.79 -46.58 -8.65
C TYR A 225 28.62 -46.54 -7.39
N LEU A 226 29.17 -47.69 -7.01
CA LEU A 226 30.10 -47.79 -5.89
C LEU A 226 31.51 -47.87 -6.42
N LEU A 227 32.42 -47.09 -5.84
CA LEU A 227 33.84 -47.13 -6.17
C LEU A 227 34.61 -47.51 -4.91
N ASN A 228 35.14 -48.74 -4.88
CA ASN A 228 35.98 -49.18 -3.77
C ASN A 228 37.42 -48.70 -3.98
N VAL A 229 37.94 -48.00 -2.99
CA VAL A 229 39.22 -47.30 -3.07
C VAL A 229 40.22 -47.93 -2.11
N THR A 230 41.37 -48.36 -2.62
CA THR A 230 42.36 -49.17 -1.89
C THR A 230 43.77 -48.63 -2.05
N ASP A 231 44.53 -48.66 -0.95
CA ASP A 231 45.91 -48.17 -0.94
C ASP A 231 46.87 -49.26 -1.45
N PHE A 232 47.63 -48.98 -2.50
CA PHE A 232 48.63 -49.88 -3.08
C PHE A 232 50.04 -49.28 -3.00
N SER A 233 51.06 -50.14 -2.95
CA SER A 233 52.45 -49.74 -2.70
C SER A 233 53.21 -49.25 -3.95
N THR A 234 52.82 -49.65 -5.16
CA THR A 234 53.54 -49.31 -6.39
C THR A 234 52.60 -48.77 -7.46
N GLU A 235 53.00 -47.69 -8.14
CA GLU A 235 52.24 -47.06 -9.23
C GLU A 235 52.42 -47.87 -10.54
N PRO A 236 51.33 -48.23 -11.26
CA PRO A 236 51.43 -48.99 -12.50
C PRO A 236 51.94 -48.10 -13.64
N LYS A 237 52.82 -48.64 -14.49
CA LYS A 237 53.34 -47.95 -15.69
C LYS A 237 52.51 -48.15 -16.96
N GLY A 238 51.43 -48.93 -16.89
CA GLY A 238 50.58 -49.28 -18.04
C GLY A 238 49.36 -48.37 -18.26
N ASP A 239 48.68 -48.57 -19.39
CA ASP A 239 47.46 -47.87 -19.76
C ASP A 239 46.37 -48.01 -18.68
N ASP A 240 45.67 -46.90 -18.43
CA ASP A 240 44.60 -46.77 -17.44
C ASP A 240 43.40 -47.66 -17.83
N GLU A 241 43.28 -48.85 -17.26
CA GLU A 241 42.16 -49.77 -17.50
C GLU A 241 41.11 -49.67 -16.38
N ALA A 242 39.84 -49.48 -16.76
CA ALA A 242 38.73 -49.41 -15.82
C ALA A 242 38.34 -50.81 -15.32
N ILE A 243 38.72 -51.15 -14.09
CA ILE A 243 38.43 -52.44 -13.47
C ILE A 243 37.16 -52.35 -12.62
N GLY A 244 36.12 -53.09 -13.02
CA GLY A 244 34.85 -53.11 -12.28
C GLY A 244 33.72 -53.89 -12.97
N LEU A 245 32.57 -53.92 -12.30
CA LEU A 245 31.33 -54.55 -12.75
C LEU A 245 30.27 -53.47 -12.96
N THR A 246 29.49 -53.58 -14.03
CA THR A 246 28.32 -52.74 -14.29
C THR A 246 27.11 -53.58 -14.63
N TRP A 247 25.93 -53.17 -14.14
CA TRP A 247 24.69 -53.91 -14.27
C TRP A 247 23.59 -53.02 -14.86
N SER A 248 23.00 -53.45 -15.96
CA SER A 248 21.88 -52.75 -16.62
C SER A 248 20.54 -52.98 -15.93
N ASN A 249 20.39 -54.06 -15.15
CA ASN A 249 19.15 -54.43 -14.49
C ASN A 249 19.05 -53.89 -13.06
N ALA A 250 17.90 -53.30 -12.73
CA ALA A 250 17.67 -52.61 -11.45
C ALA A 250 17.47 -53.53 -10.22
N ARG A 251 17.57 -54.86 -10.35
CA ARG A 251 17.40 -55.82 -9.24
C ARG A 251 18.34 -57.01 -9.42
N VAL A 252 19.60 -56.85 -9.01
CA VAL A 252 20.60 -57.93 -9.05
C VAL A 252 20.61 -58.64 -7.70
N HIS A 253 20.55 -59.97 -7.70
CA HIS A 253 20.59 -60.80 -6.48
C HIS A 253 22.04 -60.92 -5.97
N ALA A 254 22.21 -61.01 -4.64
CA ALA A 254 23.52 -61.08 -4.01
C ALA A 254 24.40 -62.23 -4.55
N ALA A 255 23.81 -63.40 -4.80
CA ALA A 255 24.53 -64.55 -5.37
C ALA A 255 25.09 -64.29 -6.78
N HIS A 256 24.37 -63.55 -7.63
CA HIS A 256 24.83 -63.19 -8.96
C HIS A 256 25.96 -62.16 -8.92
N ILE A 257 25.97 -61.29 -7.91
CA ILE A 257 27.06 -60.33 -7.68
C ILE A 257 28.31 -61.07 -7.21
N ASP A 258 28.16 -62.03 -6.30
CA ASP A 258 29.28 -62.83 -5.77
C ASP A 258 29.96 -63.64 -6.89
N ASP A 259 29.20 -64.32 -7.74
CA ASP A 259 29.74 -65.05 -8.90
C ASP A 259 30.45 -64.10 -9.89
N SER A 260 29.89 -62.91 -10.13
CA SER A 260 30.53 -61.88 -10.96
C SER A 260 31.85 -61.39 -10.36
N LEU A 261 31.95 -61.26 -9.03
CA LEU A 261 33.17 -60.87 -8.33
C LEU A 261 34.22 -61.98 -8.33
N GLN A 262 33.83 -63.24 -8.16
CA GLN A 262 34.75 -64.38 -8.27
C GLN A 262 35.33 -64.49 -9.68
N ASN A 263 34.51 -64.30 -10.72
CA ASN A 263 34.98 -64.29 -12.10
C ASN A 263 35.93 -63.11 -12.38
N LEU A 264 35.66 -61.92 -11.84
CA LEU A 264 36.57 -60.77 -11.92
C LEU A 264 37.90 -61.06 -11.21
N THR A 265 37.85 -61.68 -10.04
CA THR A 265 39.03 -62.07 -9.24
C THR A 265 39.94 -63.00 -10.03
N ARG A 266 39.39 -64.04 -10.67
CA ARG A 266 40.16 -64.97 -11.51
C ARG A 266 40.81 -64.25 -12.69
N ARG A 267 40.07 -63.41 -13.42
CA ARG A 267 40.60 -62.63 -14.54
C ARG A 267 41.75 -61.70 -14.11
N LEU A 268 41.62 -61.06 -12.95
CA LEU A 268 42.65 -60.18 -12.41
C LEU A 268 43.87 -60.97 -11.90
N ALA A 269 43.67 -62.20 -11.40
CA ALA A 269 44.77 -63.09 -11.05
C ALA A 269 45.56 -63.50 -12.30
N ASP A 270 44.87 -63.90 -13.37
CA ASP A 270 45.50 -64.25 -14.65
C ASP A 270 46.23 -63.05 -15.27
N ALA A 271 45.59 -61.88 -15.31
CA ALA A 271 46.21 -60.64 -15.77
C ALA A 271 47.38 -60.21 -14.88
N GLY A 272 47.28 -60.40 -13.56
CA GLY A 272 48.33 -60.10 -12.60
C GLY A 272 49.57 -60.97 -12.79
N VAL A 273 49.40 -62.27 -13.04
CA VAL A 273 50.50 -63.18 -13.36
C VAL A 273 51.18 -62.76 -14.67
N LEU A 274 50.41 -62.37 -15.69
CA LEU A 274 50.94 -61.87 -16.97
C LEU A 274 51.72 -60.56 -16.80
N ARG A 275 51.20 -59.59 -16.05
CA ARG A 275 51.88 -58.30 -15.82
C ARG A 275 53.12 -58.43 -14.95
N LEU A 276 53.10 -59.32 -13.95
CA LEU A 276 54.27 -59.61 -13.11
C LEU A 276 55.38 -60.37 -13.83
N ALA A 277 55.03 -61.12 -14.87
CA ALA A 277 56.00 -61.77 -15.76
C ALA A 277 56.73 -60.74 -16.64
N ASP A 278 56.07 -59.63 -17.01
CA ASP A 278 56.61 -58.57 -17.87
C ASP A 278 57.37 -57.48 -17.06
N ASP A 279 56.76 -56.95 -15.99
CA ASP A 279 57.41 -56.06 -15.02
C ASP A 279 57.17 -56.54 -13.59
N LYS A 280 58.25 -56.87 -12.87
CA LYS A 280 58.22 -57.35 -11.48
C LYS A 280 57.63 -56.33 -10.49
N HIS A 281 57.54 -55.06 -10.89
CA HIS A 281 57.02 -53.97 -10.07
C HIS A 281 55.52 -53.70 -10.29
N ASP A 282 54.91 -54.20 -11.37
CA ASP A 282 53.47 -54.04 -11.63
C ASP A 282 52.63 -55.13 -10.92
N ARG A 283 52.49 -54.97 -9.61
CA ARG A 283 51.72 -55.88 -8.73
C ARG A 283 50.23 -55.55 -8.67
N TYR A 284 49.80 -54.50 -9.35
CA TYR A 284 48.48 -53.91 -9.16
C TYR A 284 47.30 -54.89 -9.42
N PRO A 285 47.24 -55.65 -10.53
CA PRO A 285 46.11 -56.55 -10.78
C PRO A 285 46.08 -57.74 -9.81
N ALA A 286 47.26 -58.24 -9.42
CA ALA A 286 47.40 -59.36 -8.49
C ALA A 286 47.00 -58.97 -7.06
N GLU A 287 47.46 -57.81 -6.57
CA GLU A 287 47.08 -57.29 -5.26
C GLU A 287 45.59 -56.93 -5.21
N LEU A 288 45.02 -56.41 -6.30
CA LEU A 288 43.59 -56.13 -6.40
C LEU A 288 42.76 -57.42 -6.42
N SER A 289 43.21 -58.46 -7.14
CA SER A 289 42.56 -59.78 -7.12
C SER A 289 42.48 -60.33 -5.70
N GLN A 290 43.61 -60.34 -4.98
CA GLN A 290 43.66 -60.79 -3.58
C GLN A 290 42.77 -59.95 -2.66
N HIS A 291 42.68 -58.64 -2.92
CA HIS A 291 41.81 -57.75 -2.16
C HIS A 291 40.31 -58.05 -2.39
N ILE A 292 39.90 -58.28 -3.64
CA ILE A 292 38.52 -58.60 -3.99
C ILE A 292 38.13 -59.98 -3.44
N GLU A 293 39.03 -60.96 -3.51
CA GLU A 293 38.78 -62.30 -2.96
C GLU A 293 38.44 -62.23 -1.47
N ARG A 294 39.25 -61.51 -0.68
CA ARG A 294 39.06 -61.32 0.76
C ARG A 294 37.76 -60.60 1.13
N LEU A 295 37.28 -59.70 0.28
CA LEU A 295 36.10 -58.86 0.56
C LEU A 295 34.87 -59.20 -0.29
N SER A 296 34.92 -60.27 -1.08
CA SER A 296 33.86 -60.68 -2.03
C SER A 296 32.48 -60.75 -1.39
N SER A 297 32.35 -61.50 -0.29
CA SER A 297 31.11 -61.66 0.48
C SER A 297 30.64 -60.35 1.14
N ALA A 298 31.58 -59.52 1.60
CA ALA A 298 31.27 -58.23 2.21
C ALA A 298 30.80 -57.19 1.17
N LEU A 299 31.38 -57.20 -0.04
CA LEU A 299 31.03 -56.31 -1.14
C LEU A 299 29.67 -56.72 -1.77
N SER A 300 29.43 -58.02 -1.95
CA SER A 300 28.12 -58.51 -2.42
C SER A 300 27.01 -58.21 -1.40
N GLY A 301 27.31 -58.36 -0.10
CA GLY A 301 26.45 -57.93 1.01
C GLY A 301 26.15 -56.43 0.99
N LEU A 302 27.16 -55.58 0.77
CA LEU A 302 27.02 -54.13 0.71
C LEU A 302 26.07 -53.70 -0.43
N VAL A 303 26.25 -54.21 -1.65
CA VAL A 303 25.39 -53.87 -2.80
C VAL A 303 23.95 -54.32 -2.55
N ALA A 304 23.75 -55.52 -2.00
CA ALA A 304 22.42 -56.03 -1.71
C ALA A 304 21.74 -55.26 -0.57
N GLN A 305 22.43 -55.01 0.54
CA GLN A 305 21.87 -54.31 1.71
C GLN A 305 21.55 -52.85 1.39
N THR A 306 22.41 -52.17 0.61
CA THR A 306 22.15 -50.78 0.18
C THR A 306 20.91 -50.67 -0.70
N ALA A 307 20.70 -51.62 -1.63
CA ALA A 307 19.52 -51.67 -2.48
C ALA A 307 18.21 -52.00 -1.73
N HIS A 308 18.29 -52.74 -0.61
CA HIS A 308 17.14 -53.12 0.22
C HIS A 308 16.92 -52.20 1.44
N SER A 309 17.78 -51.19 1.62
CA SER A 309 17.71 -50.28 2.76
C SER A 309 16.39 -49.50 2.82
N ARG A 310 15.96 -49.12 4.03
CA ARG A 310 14.75 -48.31 4.22
C ARG A 310 14.88 -46.90 3.61
N TYR A 311 16.10 -46.39 3.53
CA TYR A 311 16.40 -45.01 3.14
C TYR A 311 16.55 -44.86 1.61
N TRP A 312 17.06 -45.88 0.92
CA TRP A 312 17.32 -45.89 -0.51
C TRP A 312 16.64 -47.09 -1.18
N ARG A 313 15.66 -46.86 -2.06
CA ARG A 313 14.85 -47.92 -2.70
C ARG A 313 15.23 -48.19 -4.16
N GLN A 314 16.43 -47.78 -4.58
CA GLN A 314 16.87 -47.85 -5.97
C GLN A 314 18.13 -48.69 -6.10
N ALA A 315 18.30 -49.35 -7.24
CA ALA A 315 19.45 -50.23 -7.46
C ALA A 315 20.77 -49.45 -7.53
N VAL A 316 21.83 -50.08 -7.03
CA VAL A 316 23.21 -49.76 -7.40
C VAL A 316 23.49 -50.46 -8.74
N HIS A 317 24.05 -49.72 -9.70
CA HIS A 317 24.21 -50.16 -11.10
C HIS A 317 25.66 -50.45 -11.48
N GLY A 318 26.61 -50.32 -10.56
CA GLY A 318 27.98 -50.79 -10.77
C GLY A 318 28.83 -50.74 -9.51
N LEU A 319 29.87 -51.58 -9.48
CA LEU A 319 30.91 -51.66 -8.46
C LEU A 319 32.28 -51.65 -9.16
N LEU A 320 33.02 -50.56 -8.99
CA LEU A 320 34.34 -50.36 -9.61
C LEU A 320 35.42 -50.27 -8.55
N PHE A 321 36.68 -50.40 -8.96
CA PHE A 321 37.84 -50.33 -8.08
C PHE A 321 38.82 -49.25 -8.57
N ALA A 322 39.32 -48.44 -7.64
CA ALA A 322 40.35 -47.43 -7.92
C ALA A 322 41.53 -47.55 -6.94
N PRO A 323 42.78 -47.52 -7.42
CA PRO A 323 43.95 -47.51 -6.57
C PRO A 323 44.25 -46.12 -6.01
N LEU A 324 44.83 -46.07 -4.81
CA LEU A 324 45.49 -44.90 -4.24
C LEU A 324 46.95 -45.25 -3.93
N PHE A 325 47.87 -44.36 -4.29
CA PHE A 325 49.30 -44.60 -4.13
C PHE A 325 49.90 -43.69 -3.05
N LYS A 326 50.79 -44.24 -2.20
CA LYS A 326 51.39 -43.55 -1.05
C LYS A 326 52.46 -42.50 -1.42
N GLU A 327 53.19 -42.69 -2.52
CA GLU A 327 54.30 -41.81 -2.92
C GLU A 327 53.87 -40.37 -3.25
N ARG A 328 52.58 -40.16 -3.56
CA ARG A 328 52.01 -38.85 -3.87
C ARG A 328 51.82 -37.92 -2.66
N GLU A 329 52.02 -38.41 -1.43
CA GLU A 329 52.05 -37.56 -0.22
C GLU A 329 53.36 -36.80 -0.01
N LEU A 330 54.46 -37.19 -0.67
CA LEU A 330 55.81 -36.68 -0.39
C LEU A 330 56.40 -35.78 -1.49
N ALA A 331 55.71 -35.57 -2.61
CA ALA A 331 56.17 -34.68 -3.68
C ALA A 331 55.87 -33.20 -3.32
N PRO A 332 56.87 -32.29 -3.31
CA PRO A 332 56.62 -30.86 -3.12
C PRO A 332 55.77 -30.28 -4.28
N PRO A 333 54.98 -29.22 -4.06
CA PRO A 333 54.30 -28.52 -5.14
C PRO A 333 55.35 -27.94 -6.11
N ALA A 334 55.24 -28.26 -7.41
CA ALA A 334 56.11 -27.70 -8.43
C ALA A 334 56.01 -26.16 -8.41
N THR A 335 57.15 -25.48 -8.26
CA THR A 335 57.26 -24.02 -8.34
C THR A 335 57.01 -23.56 -9.78
N PRO A 336 56.26 -22.46 -10.00
CA PRO A 336 56.11 -21.87 -11.32
C PRO A 336 57.34 -20.99 -11.60
N ASP A 337 58.34 -21.51 -12.29
CA ASP A 337 59.36 -20.67 -12.92
C ASP A 337 59.65 -21.16 -14.34
N ASP A 338 59.77 -20.16 -15.22
CA ASP A 338 60.25 -20.16 -16.60
C ASP A 338 59.45 -20.94 -17.65
N ASP A 339 58.37 -20.31 -18.15
CA ASP A 339 58.22 -20.06 -19.59
C ASP A 339 57.18 -18.95 -19.81
N LYS A 340 57.68 -17.70 -19.86
CA LYS A 340 56.96 -16.58 -20.43
C LYS A 340 57.07 -16.71 -21.95
N ASP A 341 56.04 -17.26 -22.58
CA ASP A 341 55.61 -16.93 -23.95
C ASP A 341 54.46 -17.87 -24.33
N ASN A 342 53.22 -17.47 -23.99
CA ASN A 342 51.95 -17.81 -24.65
C ASN A 342 50.78 -17.34 -23.77
N ALA A 343 50.50 -16.04 -23.81
CA ALA A 343 49.32 -15.46 -23.20
C ALA A 343 48.18 -15.47 -24.22
N ASP A 344 47.46 -16.60 -24.33
CA ASP A 344 46.10 -16.68 -24.92
C ASP A 344 45.51 -18.10 -24.74
N GLU A 345 45.54 -18.65 -23.50
CA GLU A 345 44.86 -19.90 -23.21
C GLU A 345 44.17 -19.86 -21.84
N TYR A 346 42.88 -20.20 -21.82
CA TYR A 346 41.99 -20.08 -20.66
C TYR A 346 42.53 -20.82 -19.43
N PRO A 347 42.53 -20.22 -18.22
CA PRO A 347 43.03 -20.87 -17.02
C PRO A 347 42.03 -21.95 -16.57
N GLY A 348 42.34 -23.22 -16.83
CA GLY A 348 41.61 -24.34 -16.22
C GLY A 348 41.52 -25.65 -17.02
N ALA A 349 42.11 -25.74 -18.22
CA ALA A 349 41.81 -26.86 -19.12
C ALA A 349 42.60 -28.16 -18.90
N GLU A 350 43.77 -28.20 -18.25
CA GLU A 350 44.52 -29.47 -18.10
C GLU A 350 45.29 -29.57 -16.80
N ARG A 351 44.66 -30.12 -15.73
CA ARG A 351 45.38 -30.59 -14.53
C ARG A 351 44.67 -31.79 -13.88
N MET A 352 44.55 -32.90 -14.61
CA MET A 352 44.44 -34.22 -13.97
C MET A 352 45.41 -35.17 -14.67
N PRO A 353 46.25 -35.93 -13.96
CA PRO A 353 47.08 -36.96 -14.57
C PRO A 353 46.20 -37.93 -15.36
N PRO A 354 46.70 -38.56 -16.43
CA PRO A 354 45.91 -39.42 -17.34
C PRO A 354 45.30 -40.68 -16.69
N GLN A 355 45.56 -40.93 -15.41
CA GLN A 355 45.14 -42.10 -14.67
C GLN A 355 43.76 -41.84 -14.00
N HIS A 356 42.85 -42.82 -14.09
CA HIS A 356 41.41 -42.81 -13.81
C HIS A 356 40.48 -42.16 -14.85
N ARG A 357 41.01 -41.65 -15.98
CA ARG A 357 40.18 -41.07 -17.05
C ARG A 357 39.25 -42.11 -17.67
N THR A 358 39.72 -43.34 -17.88
CA THR A 358 38.91 -44.41 -18.48
C THR A 358 37.85 -44.91 -17.49
N LEU A 359 38.13 -44.89 -16.20
CA LEU A 359 37.17 -45.21 -15.14
C LEU A 359 35.98 -44.25 -15.15
N TRP A 360 36.22 -42.94 -15.26
CA TRP A 360 35.12 -41.97 -15.33
C TRP A 360 34.32 -42.07 -16.62
N GLN A 361 35.00 -42.35 -17.75
CA GLN A 361 34.34 -42.55 -19.04
C GLN A 361 33.45 -43.79 -19.06
N THR A 362 33.91 -44.92 -18.52
CA THR A 362 33.09 -46.15 -18.45
C THR A 362 31.83 -45.97 -17.60
N ILE A 363 31.92 -45.24 -16.48
CA ILE A 363 30.74 -44.90 -15.67
C ILE A 363 29.81 -43.95 -16.45
N ALA A 364 30.36 -42.92 -17.09
CA ALA A 364 29.59 -41.96 -17.88
C ALA A 364 28.85 -42.65 -19.03
N ASP A 365 29.50 -43.55 -19.76
CA ASP A 365 28.92 -44.30 -20.87
C ASP A 365 27.87 -45.30 -20.43
N HIS A 366 28.09 -45.99 -19.31
CA HIS A 366 27.07 -46.89 -18.75
C HIS A 366 25.84 -46.10 -18.27
N SER A 367 26.03 -44.89 -17.72
CA SER A 367 24.94 -44.05 -17.23
C SER A 367 24.02 -43.50 -18.34
N LEU A 368 24.44 -43.55 -19.61
CA LEU A 368 23.60 -43.21 -20.77
C LEU A 368 22.43 -44.18 -20.93
N LYS A 369 22.67 -45.46 -20.64
CA LYS A 369 21.70 -46.54 -20.85
C LYS A 369 20.64 -46.59 -19.75
N LEU A 370 20.84 -45.83 -18.67
CA LEU A 370 20.03 -45.86 -17.45
C LEU A 370 19.29 -44.54 -17.23
N HIS A 371 18.00 -44.61 -16.87
CA HIS A 371 17.16 -43.45 -16.66
C HIS A 371 16.98 -43.14 -15.17
N GLY A 372 17.31 -41.91 -14.75
CA GLY A 372 17.00 -41.42 -13.41
C GLY A 372 15.50 -41.11 -13.23
N ARG A 373 15.03 -41.02 -11.97
CA ARG A 373 13.63 -40.74 -11.64
C ARG A 373 13.50 -39.48 -10.78
N ARG A 374 12.37 -38.78 -10.91
CA ARG A 374 12.05 -37.64 -10.02
C ARG A 374 11.55 -38.16 -8.68
N ILE A 375 12.07 -37.58 -7.60
CA ILE A 375 11.59 -37.81 -6.24
C ILE A 375 10.62 -36.66 -5.91
N GLY A 376 9.30 -36.91 -5.94
CA GLY A 376 8.24 -35.93 -5.65
C GLY A 376 7.03 -35.97 -6.61
N PHE A 377 6.09 -35.03 -6.45
CA PHE A 377 4.79 -34.97 -7.16
C PHE A 377 4.88 -35.11 -8.69
N SER A 378 4.06 -36.00 -9.26
CA SER A 378 3.80 -36.10 -10.70
C SER A 378 2.55 -35.32 -11.09
N LEU A 379 2.68 -34.36 -12.01
CA LEU A 379 1.55 -33.54 -12.50
C LEU A 379 0.43 -34.35 -13.17
N SER A 380 0.74 -35.54 -13.69
CA SER A 380 -0.24 -36.42 -14.34
C SER A 380 -1.21 -37.08 -13.35
N THR A 381 -0.73 -37.47 -12.17
CA THR A 381 -1.60 -38.11 -11.18
C THR A 381 -2.54 -37.12 -10.53
N THR A 382 -2.09 -35.89 -10.27
CA THR A 382 -2.97 -34.83 -9.76
C THR A 382 -4.10 -34.49 -10.73
N ALA A 383 -3.83 -34.45 -12.04
CA ALA A 383 -4.84 -34.18 -13.05
C ALA A 383 -5.90 -35.29 -13.17
N ALA A 384 -5.49 -36.57 -13.04
CA ALA A 384 -6.43 -37.69 -13.10
C ALA A 384 -7.40 -37.72 -11.91
N TRP A 385 -6.91 -37.39 -10.71
CA TRP A 385 -7.74 -37.31 -9.50
C TRP A 385 -8.71 -36.12 -9.52
N THR A 386 -8.30 -34.97 -10.05
CA THR A 386 -9.22 -33.83 -10.22
C THR A 386 -10.32 -34.11 -11.23
N ALA A 387 -10.00 -34.83 -12.32
CA ALA A 387 -10.97 -35.18 -13.35
C ALA A 387 -12.03 -36.16 -12.83
N THR A 388 -11.62 -37.17 -12.07
CA THR A 388 -12.56 -38.15 -11.48
C THR A 388 -13.49 -37.54 -10.44
N ALA A 389 -12.97 -36.63 -9.59
CA ALA A 389 -13.79 -35.90 -8.64
C ALA A 389 -14.86 -35.01 -9.33
N ALA A 390 -14.50 -34.36 -10.44
CA ALA A 390 -15.43 -33.53 -11.20
C ALA A 390 -16.59 -34.34 -11.81
N ILE A 391 -16.31 -35.55 -12.32
CA ILE A 391 -17.33 -36.43 -12.90
C ILE A 391 -18.33 -36.91 -11.84
N ALA A 392 -17.84 -37.32 -10.66
CA ALA A 392 -18.71 -37.77 -9.57
C ALA A 392 -19.64 -36.65 -9.06
N LEU A 393 -19.13 -35.41 -8.98
CA LEU A 393 -19.92 -34.25 -8.61
C LEU A 393 -21.04 -33.95 -9.63
N TRP A 394 -20.75 -34.12 -10.93
CA TRP A 394 -21.72 -33.87 -11.98
C TRP A 394 -22.88 -34.87 -11.98
N ILE A 395 -22.60 -36.17 -11.79
CA ILE A 395 -23.63 -37.23 -11.71
C ILE A 395 -24.55 -37.02 -10.50
N THR A 396 -23.98 -36.65 -9.35
CA THR A 396 -24.77 -36.42 -8.14
C THR A 396 -25.68 -35.20 -8.30
N GLY A 397 -25.17 -34.14 -8.94
CA GLY A 397 -25.94 -32.93 -9.22
C GLY A 397 -27.14 -33.16 -10.13
N THR A 398 -26.99 -33.95 -11.20
CA THR A 398 -28.09 -34.23 -12.15
C THR A 398 -29.22 -35.04 -11.51
N MET A 399 -28.89 -36.00 -10.63
CA MET A 399 -29.90 -36.83 -9.95
C MET A 399 -30.77 -36.01 -8.99
N ILE A 400 -30.16 -35.09 -8.23
CA ILE A 400 -30.89 -34.21 -7.31
C ILE A 400 -31.77 -33.21 -8.09
N SER A 401 -31.28 -32.71 -9.22
CA SER A 401 -32.04 -31.81 -10.10
C SER A 401 -33.28 -32.46 -10.71
N GLY A 402 -33.24 -33.76 -11.00
CA GLY A 402 -34.40 -34.50 -11.49
C GLY A 402 -35.52 -34.66 -10.45
N LEU A 403 -35.16 -35.02 -9.21
CA LEU A 403 -36.13 -35.25 -8.14
C LEU A 403 -36.84 -33.96 -7.72
N THR A 404 -36.08 -32.86 -7.58
CA THR A 404 -36.62 -31.54 -7.21
C THR A 404 -37.61 -31.00 -8.24
N ASN A 405 -37.28 -31.07 -9.55
CA ASN A 405 -38.20 -30.64 -10.61
C ASN A 405 -39.48 -31.49 -10.68
N ARG A 406 -39.40 -32.79 -10.40
CA ARG A 406 -40.59 -33.67 -10.41
C ARG A 406 -41.59 -33.30 -9.31
N GLY A 407 -41.11 -33.00 -8.10
CA GLY A 407 -41.96 -32.54 -7.00
C GLY A 407 -42.64 -31.21 -7.30
N ALA A 408 -41.95 -30.27 -7.95
CA ALA A 408 -42.53 -29.00 -8.38
C ALA A 408 -43.70 -29.19 -9.37
N ILE A 409 -43.58 -30.14 -10.32
CA ILE A 409 -44.64 -30.44 -11.29
C ILE A 409 -45.90 -31.00 -10.60
N GLN A 410 -45.73 -31.91 -9.63
CA GLN A 410 -46.86 -32.52 -8.92
C GLN A 410 -47.62 -31.52 -8.05
N THR A 411 -46.89 -30.69 -7.31
CA THR A 411 -47.49 -29.65 -6.45
C THR A 411 -48.23 -28.56 -7.25
N ALA A 412 -47.75 -28.22 -8.45
CA ALA A 412 -48.40 -27.32 -9.37
C ALA A 412 -49.70 -27.90 -9.97
N ALA A 413 -49.74 -29.22 -10.24
CA ALA A 413 -50.95 -29.88 -10.73
C ALA A 413 -52.03 -29.93 -9.64
N ASP A 414 -51.65 -30.22 -8.39
CA ASP A 414 -52.57 -30.30 -7.26
C ASP A 414 -53.18 -28.94 -6.85
N THR A 415 -52.49 -27.82 -7.06
CA THR A 415 -53.07 -26.49 -6.78
C THR A 415 -54.09 -26.07 -7.84
N LEU A 416 -53.85 -26.42 -9.10
CA LEU A 416 -54.78 -26.13 -10.19
C LEU A 416 -56.11 -26.89 -10.04
N THR A 417 -56.07 -28.16 -9.63
CA THR A 417 -57.29 -28.96 -9.39
C THR A 417 -58.11 -28.39 -8.24
N LYS A 418 -57.46 -28.02 -7.12
CA LYS A 418 -58.12 -27.37 -5.97
C LYS A 418 -58.73 -26.01 -6.32
N LEU A 419 -58.12 -25.24 -7.21
CA LEU A 419 -58.65 -23.95 -7.66
C LEU A 419 -59.91 -24.10 -8.53
N ALA A 420 -59.97 -25.16 -9.35
CA ALA A 420 -61.13 -25.46 -10.18
C ALA A 420 -62.34 -25.96 -9.36
N GLU A 421 -62.10 -26.69 -8.27
CA GLU A 421 -63.16 -27.23 -7.39
C GLU A 421 -63.65 -26.24 -6.32
N ALA A 422 -62.86 -25.21 -5.98
CA ALA A 422 -63.21 -24.25 -4.93
C ALA A 422 -64.33 -23.27 -5.34
N HIS A 423 -65.54 -23.51 -4.80
CA HIS A 423 -66.71 -22.63 -4.97
C HIS A 423 -66.89 -21.64 -3.79
N ASP A 424 -66.25 -21.88 -2.64
CA ASP A 424 -66.30 -20.98 -1.48
C ASP A 424 -65.39 -19.76 -1.66
N PRO A 425 -65.85 -18.52 -1.42
CA PRO A 425 -65.07 -17.29 -1.60
C PRO A 425 -63.84 -17.20 -0.69
N THR A 426 -63.85 -17.86 0.48
CA THR A 426 -62.67 -17.92 1.36
C THR A 426 -61.64 -18.94 0.87
N ARG A 427 -62.08 -20.09 0.36
CA ARG A 427 -61.15 -21.11 -0.17
C ARG A 427 -60.56 -20.68 -1.50
N SER A 428 -61.33 -19.99 -2.34
CA SER A 428 -60.88 -19.52 -3.65
C SER A 428 -59.79 -18.46 -3.55
N ILE A 429 -59.87 -17.55 -2.58
CA ILE A 429 -58.82 -16.55 -2.35
C ILE A 429 -57.57 -17.17 -1.68
N GLN A 430 -57.73 -18.17 -0.81
CA GLN A 430 -56.62 -18.94 -0.24
C GLN A 430 -55.88 -19.76 -1.28
N THR A 431 -56.60 -20.43 -2.19
CA THR A 431 -55.97 -21.19 -3.28
C THR A 431 -55.34 -20.25 -4.31
N LEU A 432 -55.92 -19.07 -4.55
CA LEU A 432 -55.30 -18.02 -5.34
C LEU A 432 -53.97 -17.56 -4.72
N ASP A 433 -53.93 -17.29 -3.41
CA ASP A 433 -52.69 -16.92 -2.70
C ASP A 433 -51.61 -18.03 -2.76
N THR A 434 -52.01 -19.30 -2.67
CA THR A 434 -51.04 -20.40 -2.85
C THR A 434 -50.49 -20.47 -4.27
N LEU A 435 -51.31 -20.13 -5.27
CA LEU A 435 -50.89 -20.06 -6.66
C LEU A 435 -49.98 -18.86 -6.90
N ASP A 436 -50.27 -17.71 -6.29
CA ASP A 436 -49.44 -16.50 -6.32
C ASP A 436 -48.03 -16.81 -5.82
N LYS A 437 -47.91 -17.45 -4.66
CA LYS A 437 -46.62 -17.85 -4.09
C LYS A 437 -45.85 -18.82 -4.98
N GLN A 438 -46.53 -19.81 -5.57
CA GLN A 438 -45.88 -20.75 -6.49
C GLN A 438 -45.35 -20.02 -7.73
N ILE A 439 -46.13 -19.11 -8.29
CA ILE A 439 -45.72 -18.37 -9.48
C ILE A 439 -44.59 -17.38 -9.15
N ASP A 440 -44.65 -16.69 -8.01
CA ASP A 440 -43.59 -15.79 -7.54
C ASP A 440 -42.26 -16.54 -7.33
N THR A 441 -42.30 -17.73 -6.70
CA THR A 441 -41.10 -18.56 -6.55
C THR A 441 -40.52 -18.99 -7.89
N LEU A 442 -41.36 -19.35 -8.87
CA LEU A 442 -40.91 -19.74 -10.20
C LEU A 442 -40.36 -18.55 -11.02
N GLU A 443 -40.95 -17.36 -10.89
CA GLU A 443 -40.41 -16.13 -11.51
C GLU A 443 -39.08 -15.72 -10.87
N SER A 444 -38.94 -15.83 -9.54
CA SER A 444 -37.68 -15.58 -8.85
C SER A 444 -36.58 -16.54 -9.31
N HIS A 445 -36.91 -17.83 -9.50
CA HIS A 445 -35.98 -18.80 -10.07
C HIS A 445 -35.58 -18.49 -11.52
N GLN A 446 -36.42 -17.79 -12.28
CA GLN A 446 -36.10 -17.38 -13.65
C GLN A 446 -35.18 -16.14 -13.68
N LEU A 447 -35.38 -15.19 -12.77
CA LEU A 447 -34.61 -13.95 -12.69
C LEU A 447 -33.24 -14.14 -12.00
N ASP A 448 -33.23 -14.75 -10.81
CA ASP A 448 -32.03 -14.92 -9.98
C ASP A 448 -31.29 -16.25 -10.28
N GLY A 449 -31.95 -17.11 -11.07
CA GLY A 449 -31.48 -18.44 -11.42
C GLY A 449 -31.92 -19.47 -10.39
N ALA A 450 -32.41 -20.63 -10.87
CA ALA A 450 -32.88 -21.71 -10.02
C ALA A 450 -31.83 -22.11 -8.97
N PRO A 451 -32.25 -22.62 -7.79
CA PRO A 451 -31.33 -23.11 -6.78
C PRO A 451 -30.34 -24.12 -7.38
N HIS A 452 -29.07 -24.12 -6.94
CA HIS A 452 -28.01 -24.94 -7.54
C HIS A 452 -28.38 -26.41 -7.70
N LEU A 453 -29.18 -26.93 -6.78
CA LEU A 453 -29.69 -28.30 -6.79
C LEU A 453 -30.66 -28.58 -7.95
N ALA A 454 -31.37 -27.58 -8.48
CA ALA A 454 -32.28 -27.67 -9.61
C ALA A 454 -31.63 -27.31 -10.97
N ARG A 455 -30.40 -26.79 -10.99
CA ARG A 455 -29.72 -26.24 -12.19
C ARG A 455 -28.99 -27.25 -13.08
N PHE A 456 -28.85 -28.52 -12.68
CA PHE A 456 -28.05 -29.50 -13.42
C PHE A 456 -28.76 -30.04 -14.69
N GLY A 457 -29.22 -29.14 -15.56
CA GLY A 457 -29.73 -29.44 -16.91
C GLY A 457 -31.19 -29.91 -16.99
N LEU A 458 -31.87 -30.15 -15.86
CA LEU A 458 -33.26 -30.66 -15.83
C LEU A 458 -34.32 -29.64 -15.39
N ASN A 459 -33.97 -28.35 -15.32
CA ASN A 459 -34.89 -27.30 -14.89
C ASN A 459 -36.14 -27.18 -15.79
N ARG A 460 -37.34 -27.23 -15.20
CA ARG A 460 -38.65 -27.05 -15.87
C ARG A 460 -39.43 -25.83 -15.40
N ASP A 461 -38.82 -24.93 -14.62
CA ASP A 461 -39.46 -23.74 -14.05
C ASP A 461 -40.18 -22.89 -15.11
N THR A 462 -39.55 -22.64 -16.26
CA THR A 462 -40.13 -21.83 -17.35
C THR A 462 -41.35 -22.47 -18.01
N ALA A 463 -41.33 -23.80 -18.16
CA ALA A 463 -42.45 -24.54 -18.73
C ALA A 463 -43.64 -24.60 -17.76
N LEU A 464 -43.37 -24.71 -16.46
CA LEU A 464 -44.37 -24.67 -15.40
C LEU A 464 -45.02 -23.29 -15.26
N LEU A 465 -44.21 -22.23 -15.29
CA LEU A 465 -44.69 -20.84 -15.24
C LEU A 465 -45.69 -20.56 -16.37
N ASN A 466 -45.34 -20.95 -17.61
CA ASN A 466 -46.20 -20.77 -18.77
C ASN A 466 -47.54 -21.54 -18.66
N ALA A 467 -47.55 -22.69 -17.97
CA ALA A 467 -48.74 -23.52 -17.81
C ALA A 467 -49.66 -23.04 -16.67
N LEU A 468 -49.12 -22.53 -15.57
CA LEU A 468 -49.89 -22.08 -14.40
C LEU A 468 -50.64 -20.78 -14.65
N TRP A 469 -50.06 -19.94 -15.50
CA TRP A 469 -50.47 -18.55 -15.61
C TRP A 469 -51.88 -18.32 -16.21
N PRO A 470 -52.31 -18.99 -17.30
CA PRO A 470 -53.66 -18.81 -17.86
C PRO A 470 -54.77 -19.12 -16.84
N SER A 471 -54.56 -20.12 -15.99
CA SER A 471 -55.50 -20.52 -14.93
C SER A 471 -55.59 -19.45 -13.83
N TYR A 472 -54.47 -18.83 -13.48
CA TYR A 472 -54.45 -17.69 -12.57
C TYR A 472 -55.20 -16.48 -13.16
N GLU A 473 -55.01 -16.13 -14.43
CA GLU A 473 -55.67 -14.96 -15.02
C GLU A 473 -57.20 -15.06 -14.97
N ASN A 474 -57.73 -16.26 -15.24
CA ASN A 474 -59.15 -16.54 -15.12
C ASN A 474 -59.64 -16.45 -13.66
N ALA A 475 -58.90 -17.04 -12.72
CA ALA A 475 -59.25 -17.02 -11.30
C ALA A 475 -59.18 -15.60 -10.70
N ALA A 476 -58.12 -14.85 -10.98
CA ALA A 476 -57.94 -13.47 -10.53
C ALA A 476 -59.01 -12.54 -11.11
N GLY A 477 -59.39 -12.72 -12.39
CA GLY A 477 -60.50 -11.99 -13.01
C GLY A 477 -61.82 -12.16 -12.26
N ARG A 478 -62.14 -13.40 -11.87
CA ARG A 478 -63.37 -13.74 -11.14
C ARG A 478 -63.34 -13.31 -9.66
N ILE A 479 -62.22 -13.53 -8.98
CA ILE A 479 -62.11 -13.40 -7.51
C ILE A 479 -61.74 -11.97 -7.08
N LEU A 480 -60.85 -11.29 -7.80
CA LEU A 480 -60.31 -9.98 -7.42
C LEU A 480 -60.87 -8.84 -8.29
N VAL A 481 -60.86 -8.98 -9.62
CA VAL A 481 -61.12 -7.86 -10.54
C VAL A 481 -62.58 -7.43 -10.56
N ALA A 482 -63.51 -8.39 -10.62
CA ALA A 482 -64.94 -8.08 -10.68
C ALA A 482 -65.42 -7.28 -9.43
N PRO A 483 -65.16 -7.72 -8.18
CA PRO A 483 -65.57 -6.96 -6.99
C PRO A 483 -64.93 -5.56 -6.88
N ILE A 484 -63.69 -5.40 -7.35
CA ILE A 484 -62.98 -4.11 -7.34
C ILE A 484 -63.59 -3.15 -8.36
N ARG A 485 -63.90 -3.64 -9.57
CA ARG A 485 -64.54 -2.86 -10.63
C ARG A 485 -65.84 -2.23 -10.13
N ASP A 486 -66.71 -3.03 -9.53
CA ASP A 486 -68.03 -2.58 -9.05
C ASP A 486 -67.89 -1.44 -8.02
N LYS A 487 -66.89 -1.51 -7.14
CA LYS A 487 -66.62 -0.47 -6.14
C LYS A 487 -66.03 0.81 -6.75
N LEU A 488 -65.15 0.69 -7.75
CA LEU A 488 -64.57 1.85 -8.44
C LEU A 488 -65.62 2.60 -9.27
N GLU A 489 -66.49 1.87 -9.98
CA GLU A 489 -67.60 2.45 -10.74
C GLU A 489 -68.57 3.18 -9.80
N ALA A 490 -68.92 2.58 -8.65
CA ALA A 490 -69.76 3.24 -7.63
C ALA A 490 -69.12 4.55 -7.09
N ARG A 491 -67.79 4.59 -6.91
CA ARG A 491 -67.07 5.78 -6.42
C ARG A 491 -66.98 6.88 -7.49
N LEU A 492 -66.75 6.51 -8.74
CA LEU A 492 -66.74 7.45 -9.87
C LEU A 492 -68.14 8.04 -10.14
N HIS A 493 -69.21 7.24 -10.03
CA HIS A 493 -70.58 7.76 -10.15
C HIS A 493 -70.89 8.80 -9.06
N ARG A 494 -70.41 8.59 -7.83
CA ARG A 494 -70.55 9.56 -6.75
C ARG A 494 -69.78 10.86 -7.04
N LEU A 495 -68.56 10.75 -7.58
CA LEU A 495 -67.73 11.90 -7.93
C LEU A 495 -68.30 12.73 -9.09
N ALA A 496 -68.88 12.06 -10.10
CA ALA A 496 -69.54 12.72 -11.21
C ALA A 496 -70.86 13.44 -10.81
N SER A 497 -71.40 13.15 -9.61
CA SER A 497 -72.62 13.78 -9.09
C SER A 497 -72.38 15.02 -8.22
N LEU A 498 -71.12 15.37 -7.90
CA LEU A 498 -70.77 16.54 -7.09
C LEU A 498 -70.71 17.80 -7.95
N THR A 499 -71.12 18.94 -7.40
CA THR A 499 -71.10 20.23 -8.11
C THR A 499 -69.73 20.94 -8.01
N ASP A 500 -69.38 21.75 -9.03
CA ASP A 500 -68.09 22.46 -9.13
C ASP A 500 -67.72 23.28 -7.88
N ALA A 501 -68.74 23.80 -7.16
CA ALA A 501 -68.56 24.59 -5.94
C ALA A 501 -68.24 23.73 -4.70
N GLU A 502 -68.76 22.51 -4.62
CA GLU A 502 -68.51 21.59 -3.50
C GLU A 502 -67.09 21.00 -3.58
N ILE A 503 -66.59 20.76 -4.79
CA ILE A 503 -65.24 20.21 -5.04
C ILE A 503 -64.16 21.26 -4.75
N ALA A 504 -64.42 22.53 -5.04
CA ALA A 504 -63.52 23.64 -4.66
C ALA A 504 -63.41 23.80 -3.13
N SER A 505 -64.44 23.41 -2.38
CA SER A 505 -64.45 23.49 -0.90
C SER A 505 -63.74 22.31 -0.21
N GLY A 506 -63.60 21.17 -0.90
CA GLY A 506 -62.94 19.94 -0.41
C GLY A 506 -61.40 19.94 -0.42
N GLY A 507 -60.79 21.01 -0.95
CA GLY A 507 -59.33 21.16 -1.01
C GLY A 507 -58.63 20.27 -2.05
N SER A 508 -57.31 20.47 -2.20
CA SER A 508 -56.50 19.76 -3.21
C SER A 508 -56.43 18.24 -3.03
N ALA A 509 -56.69 17.74 -1.81
CA ALA A 509 -56.66 16.32 -1.48
C ALA A 509 -57.83 15.53 -2.08
N GLU A 510 -59.04 16.09 -2.08
CA GLU A 510 -60.22 15.43 -2.66
C GLU A 510 -60.16 15.40 -4.19
N VAL A 511 -59.67 16.48 -4.80
CA VAL A 511 -59.43 16.57 -6.25
C VAL A 511 -58.36 15.57 -6.70
N GLN A 512 -57.29 15.42 -5.91
CA GLN A 512 -56.25 14.42 -6.18
C GLN A 512 -56.79 13.00 -6.01
N ALA A 513 -57.62 12.73 -4.99
CA ALA A 513 -58.24 11.43 -4.80
C ALA A 513 -59.23 11.07 -5.93
N ALA A 514 -59.94 12.05 -6.48
CA ALA A 514 -60.82 11.88 -7.64
C ALA A 514 -60.02 11.56 -8.91
N TYR A 515 -58.93 12.28 -9.15
CA TYR A 515 -57.99 11.98 -10.22
C TYR A 515 -57.37 10.59 -10.07
N ASP A 516 -56.97 10.23 -8.85
CA ASP A 516 -56.32 8.96 -8.58
C ASP A 516 -57.29 7.78 -8.77
N THR A 517 -58.58 7.97 -8.43
CA THR A 517 -59.64 6.98 -8.67
C THR A 517 -59.87 6.77 -10.18
N LEU A 518 -59.96 7.86 -10.95
CA LEU A 518 -60.10 7.80 -12.41
C LEU A 518 -58.89 7.14 -13.07
N LYS A 519 -57.68 7.50 -12.63
CA LYS A 519 -56.42 6.92 -13.10
C LYS A 519 -56.37 5.41 -12.81
N THR A 520 -56.77 4.98 -11.61
CA THR A 520 -56.88 3.56 -11.23
C THR A 520 -57.85 2.80 -12.15
N TYR A 521 -59.03 3.36 -12.41
CA TYR A 521 -60.01 2.75 -13.33
C TYR A 521 -59.47 2.63 -14.76
N MET A 522 -58.83 3.68 -15.28
CA MET A 522 -58.22 3.64 -16.61
C MET A 522 -57.03 2.67 -16.70
N MET A 523 -56.25 2.50 -15.63
CA MET A 523 -55.17 1.51 -15.58
C MET A 523 -55.68 0.06 -15.57
N LEU A 524 -56.85 -0.19 -14.99
CA LEU A 524 -57.51 -1.50 -15.06
C LEU A 524 -58.08 -1.79 -16.47
N ALA A 525 -58.53 -0.75 -17.18
CA ALA A 525 -59.09 -0.86 -18.53
C ALA A 525 -58.02 -0.91 -19.64
N ARG A 526 -56.89 -0.20 -19.44
CA ARG A 526 -55.74 -0.18 -20.36
C ARG A 526 -54.51 -0.76 -19.65
N PRO A 527 -54.30 -2.08 -19.73
CA PRO A 527 -53.25 -2.74 -18.97
C PRO A 527 -51.83 -2.30 -19.38
N GLU A 528 -51.64 -1.76 -20.58
CA GLU A 528 -50.38 -1.15 -21.05
C GLU A 528 -49.93 0.07 -20.25
N ARG A 529 -50.85 0.74 -19.53
CA ARG A 529 -50.57 1.95 -18.76
C ARG A 529 -50.58 1.72 -17.25
N ALA A 530 -50.68 0.46 -16.81
CA ALA A 530 -50.73 0.10 -15.40
C ALA A 530 -49.35 0.25 -14.73
N VAL A 531 -49.29 1.07 -13.67
CA VAL A 531 -48.07 1.27 -12.86
C VAL A 531 -48.29 0.70 -11.47
N THR A 532 -47.50 -0.32 -11.10
CA THR A 532 -47.65 -1.07 -9.82
C THR A 532 -47.64 -0.18 -8.60
N ALA A 533 -46.67 0.75 -8.51
CA ALA A 533 -46.49 1.63 -7.36
C ALA A 533 -47.71 2.52 -7.07
N PHE A 534 -48.48 2.84 -8.12
CA PHE A 534 -49.71 3.62 -8.00
C PHE A 534 -50.95 2.73 -7.82
N LEU A 535 -51.00 1.59 -8.52
CA LEU A 535 -52.18 0.72 -8.56
C LEU A 535 -52.39 -0.06 -7.25
N ALA A 536 -51.34 -0.64 -6.65
CA ALA A 536 -51.48 -1.51 -5.48
C ALA A 536 -52.09 -0.81 -4.23
N PRO A 537 -51.65 0.42 -3.86
CA PRO A 537 -52.26 1.15 -2.75
C PRO A 537 -53.73 1.56 -3.00
N GLN A 538 -54.07 1.85 -4.25
CA GLN A 538 -55.42 2.28 -4.62
C GLN A 538 -56.41 1.11 -4.65
N LEU A 539 -55.97 -0.06 -5.11
CA LEU A 539 -56.78 -1.28 -5.09
C LEU A 539 -57.02 -1.78 -3.65
N THR A 540 -56.01 -1.75 -2.78
CA THR A 540 -56.16 -2.10 -1.36
C THR A 540 -57.11 -1.15 -0.63
N ALA A 541 -57.07 0.15 -0.95
CA ALA A 541 -58.00 1.16 -0.42
C ALA A 541 -59.46 0.97 -0.85
N THR A 542 -59.74 0.12 -1.84
CA THR A 542 -61.11 -0.20 -2.29
C THR A 542 -61.83 -1.15 -1.33
N SER A 543 -61.08 -1.86 -0.46
CA SER A 543 -61.59 -2.83 0.50
C SER A 543 -62.45 -3.95 -0.11
N ALA A 544 -62.17 -4.34 -1.35
CA ALA A 544 -62.83 -5.43 -2.06
C ALA A 544 -61.80 -6.53 -2.43
N PRO A 545 -62.15 -7.82 -2.38
CA PRO A 545 -63.44 -8.40 -1.95
C PRO A 545 -63.69 -8.29 -0.44
N ALA A 546 -64.98 -8.16 -0.07
CA ALA A 546 -65.41 -8.09 1.32
C ALA A 546 -65.35 -9.47 1.99
N ARG A 547 -65.07 -9.50 3.30
CA ARG A 547 -65.04 -10.76 4.08
C ARG A 547 -66.44 -11.38 4.15
N PRO A 548 -66.62 -12.65 3.73
CA PRO A 548 -67.88 -13.38 3.93
C PRO A 548 -68.18 -13.54 5.42
N ALA A 549 -69.46 -13.43 5.81
CA ALA A 549 -69.88 -13.53 7.22
C ALA A 549 -69.52 -14.88 7.87
N ASP A 550 -69.52 -15.97 7.10
CA ASP A 550 -69.27 -17.35 7.55
C ASP A 550 -67.79 -17.78 7.43
N SER A 551 -66.86 -16.83 7.28
CA SER A 551 -65.44 -17.15 7.07
C SER A 551 -64.71 -17.54 8.38
N PRO A 552 -63.98 -18.68 8.41
CA PRO A 552 -63.20 -19.11 9.57
C PRO A 552 -61.94 -18.26 9.83
N LEU A 553 -61.57 -17.35 8.92
CA LEU A 553 -60.41 -16.46 9.06
C LEU A 553 -60.75 -15.25 9.94
N SER A 554 -59.78 -14.75 10.71
CA SER A 554 -59.93 -13.48 11.45
C SER A 554 -60.01 -12.29 10.49
N ALA A 555 -60.54 -11.15 10.97
CA ALA A 555 -60.61 -9.92 10.15
C ALA A 555 -59.22 -9.47 9.68
N GLY A 556 -58.20 -9.60 10.53
CA GLY A 556 -56.81 -9.30 10.17
C GLY A 556 -56.22 -10.30 9.16
N ALA A 557 -56.50 -11.59 9.29
CA ALA A 557 -56.01 -12.61 8.34
C ALA A 557 -56.65 -12.46 6.95
N TRP A 558 -57.91 -12.03 6.88
CA TRP A 558 -58.56 -11.68 5.61
C TRP A 558 -57.92 -10.47 4.94
N GLU A 559 -57.60 -9.44 5.73
CA GLU A 559 -56.96 -8.22 5.24
C GLU A 559 -55.58 -8.51 4.66
N ASP A 560 -54.76 -9.27 5.39
CA ASP A 560 -53.41 -9.67 4.98
C ASP A 560 -53.42 -10.45 3.66
N LEU A 561 -54.31 -11.45 3.57
CA LEU A 561 -54.46 -12.27 2.38
C LEU A 561 -54.97 -11.45 1.17
N ARG A 562 -55.87 -10.49 1.40
CA ARG A 562 -56.34 -9.57 0.36
C ARG A 562 -55.22 -8.63 -0.11
N GLN A 563 -54.43 -8.09 0.81
CA GLN A 563 -53.33 -7.20 0.47
C GLN A 563 -52.26 -7.92 -0.35
N HIS A 564 -51.91 -9.16 0.05
CA HIS A 564 -50.92 -9.96 -0.66
C HIS A 564 -51.37 -10.29 -2.10
N THR A 565 -52.60 -10.77 -2.26
CA THR A 565 -53.16 -11.11 -3.59
C THR A 565 -53.35 -9.87 -4.48
N ILE A 566 -53.75 -8.71 -3.93
CA ILE A 566 -53.82 -7.43 -4.68
C ILE A 566 -52.43 -6.95 -5.09
N ALA A 567 -51.44 -7.03 -4.19
CA ALA A 567 -50.07 -6.61 -4.47
C ALA A 567 -49.46 -7.47 -5.58
N PHE A 568 -49.63 -8.79 -5.50
CA PHE A 568 -49.20 -9.72 -6.52
C PHE A 568 -49.85 -9.42 -7.87
N PHE A 569 -51.18 -9.28 -7.89
CA PHE A 569 -51.93 -8.92 -9.09
C PHE A 569 -51.47 -7.60 -9.73
N ALA A 570 -51.27 -6.55 -8.93
CA ALA A 570 -50.84 -5.24 -9.41
C ALA A 570 -49.42 -5.28 -10.00
N ASN A 571 -48.53 -6.10 -9.44
CA ASN A 571 -47.14 -6.23 -9.90
C ASN A 571 -47.02 -6.92 -11.26
N HIS A 572 -47.88 -7.90 -11.53
CA HIS A 572 -47.80 -8.73 -12.74
C HIS A 572 -48.65 -8.19 -13.92
N ARG A 573 -49.58 -7.26 -13.67
CA ARG A 573 -50.43 -6.63 -14.70
C ARG A 573 -49.67 -5.86 -15.79
N GLY A 574 -48.76 -4.96 -15.40
CA GLY A 574 -48.02 -4.12 -16.35
C GLY A 574 -46.95 -4.89 -17.13
N ARG A 575 -46.36 -5.92 -16.52
CA ARG A 575 -45.28 -6.73 -17.10
C ARG A 575 -45.77 -7.64 -18.23
N ARG A 576 -47.02 -8.09 -18.19
CA ARG A 576 -47.54 -9.14 -19.07
C ARG A 576 -48.44 -8.66 -20.21
N ALA A 577 -49.01 -7.45 -20.08
CA ALA A 577 -49.83 -6.81 -21.11
C ALA A 577 -49.11 -6.66 -22.47
N SER A 578 -47.78 -6.64 -22.47
CA SER A 578 -46.95 -6.49 -23.67
C SER A 578 -46.79 -7.76 -24.50
N THR A 579 -47.08 -8.94 -23.93
CA THR A 579 -46.63 -10.23 -24.51
C THR A 579 -47.78 -11.15 -24.95
N SER A 580 -49.01 -10.93 -24.49
CA SER A 580 -50.18 -11.75 -24.85
C SER A 580 -51.46 -10.94 -24.66
N GLY A 581 -52.39 -10.96 -25.63
CA GLY A 581 -53.68 -10.26 -25.56
C GLY A 581 -54.55 -10.81 -24.42
N SER A 582 -54.33 -10.33 -23.20
CA SER A 582 -54.85 -10.94 -21.98
C SER A 582 -56.32 -10.57 -21.73
N PRO A 583 -57.18 -11.54 -21.33
CA PRO A 583 -58.60 -11.36 -20.98
C PRO A 583 -58.84 -10.59 -19.67
N LEU A 584 -57.80 -9.99 -19.08
CA LEU A 584 -57.84 -9.31 -17.78
C LEU A 584 -58.26 -7.83 -17.86
N ALA A 585 -58.32 -7.19 -19.03
CA ALA A 585 -58.76 -5.80 -19.15
C ALA A 585 -60.26 -5.65 -18.83
N ILE A 586 -60.62 -4.70 -17.97
CA ILE A 586 -62.04 -4.37 -17.76
C ILE A 586 -62.57 -3.63 -19.00
N VAL A 587 -63.85 -3.82 -19.31
CA VAL A 587 -64.54 -3.03 -20.36
C VAL A 587 -64.93 -1.67 -19.75
N PRO A 588 -64.32 -0.54 -20.18
CA PRO A 588 -64.57 0.76 -19.56
C PRO A 588 -65.90 1.38 -20.01
N ASP A 589 -66.57 2.09 -19.10
CA ASP A 589 -67.68 2.98 -19.44
C ASP A 589 -67.15 4.36 -19.89
N SER A 590 -67.35 4.70 -21.16
CA SER A 590 -66.87 5.95 -21.77
C SER A 590 -67.62 7.19 -21.27
N SER A 591 -68.86 7.04 -20.84
CA SER A 591 -69.68 8.14 -20.33
C SER A 591 -69.19 8.62 -18.95
N LEU A 592 -68.81 7.68 -18.09
CA LEU A 592 -68.30 7.93 -16.74
C LEU A 592 -66.92 8.63 -16.75
N ILE A 593 -66.05 8.21 -17.68
CA ILE A 593 -64.70 8.78 -17.85
C ILE A 593 -64.78 10.25 -18.29
N SER A 594 -65.65 10.55 -19.25
CA SER A 594 -65.77 11.91 -19.79
C SER A 594 -66.33 12.91 -18.77
N ALA A 595 -67.35 12.53 -17.99
CA ALA A 595 -67.91 13.35 -16.92
C ALA A 595 -66.88 13.66 -15.82
N THR A 596 -66.10 12.67 -15.40
CA THR A 596 -65.10 12.84 -14.33
C THR A 596 -63.92 13.71 -14.80
N ARG A 597 -63.51 13.61 -16.07
CA ARG A 597 -62.42 14.43 -16.65
C ARG A 597 -62.74 15.92 -16.69
N GLN A 598 -63.96 16.30 -17.11
CA GLN A 598 -64.35 17.71 -17.19
C GLN A 598 -64.24 18.41 -15.83
N THR A 599 -64.60 17.69 -14.77
CA THR A 599 -64.54 18.16 -13.38
C THR A 599 -63.10 18.38 -12.89
N ILE A 600 -62.14 17.54 -13.29
CA ILE A 600 -60.73 17.63 -12.85
C ILE A 600 -59.93 18.69 -13.63
N ILE A 601 -60.20 18.86 -14.93
CA ILE A 601 -59.51 19.82 -15.79
C ILE A 601 -59.73 21.26 -15.33
N GLY A 602 -60.91 21.59 -14.82
CA GLY A 602 -61.24 22.91 -14.29
C GLY A 602 -60.36 23.37 -13.12
N VAL A 603 -59.70 22.44 -12.41
CA VAL A 603 -58.99 22.72 -11.14
C VAL A 603 -57.45 22.66 -11.26
N ARG A 604 -56.88 21.99 -12.29
CA ARG A 604 -55.46 21.57 -12.31
C ARG A 604 -54.45 22.46 -13.07
N GLY A 605 -54.87 23.55 -13.70
CA GLY A 605 -54.04 24.37 -14.61
C GLY A 605 -52.83 25.13 -14.00
N ILE A 606 -52.42 24.87 -12.75
CA ILE A 606 -51.50 25.74 -11.98
C ILE A 606 -50.08 25.12 -11.74
N GLN A 607 -49.80 23.85 -12.13
CA GLN A 607 -48.59 23.10 -11.66
C GLN A 607 -47.41 22.83 -12.65
N ASN A 608 -47.34 23.40 -13.86
CA ASN A 608 -46.25 23.16 -14.84
C ASN A 608 -45.13 24.23 -14.83
N SER A 609 -44.14 24.17 -13.93
CA SER A 609 -43.03 25.16 -13.84
C SER A 609 -41.72 24.74 -14.54
N THR A 610 -41.02 25.70 -15.17
CA THR A 610 -39.75 25.56 -15.93
C THR A 610 -38.63 24.77 -15.24
N ASP A 611 -38.57 24.78 -13.90
CA ASP A 611 -37.56 24.08 -13.10
C ASP A 611 -37.63 22.55 -13.22
N ALA A 612 -38.84 21.99 -13.28
CA ALA A 612 -39.05 20.56 -13.40
C ALA A 612 -38.58 20.04 -14.77
N VAL A 613 -38.84 20.82 -15.83
CA VAL A 613 -38.42 20.51 -17.20
C VAL A 613 -36.90 20.49 -17.32
N TYR A 614 -36.21 21.45 -16.70
CA TYR A 614 -34.74 21.49 -16.71
C TYR A 614 -34.11 20.26 -16.05
N GLN A 615 -34.60 19.86 -14.86
CA GLN A 615 -34.09 18.68 -14.16
C GLN A 615 -34.34 17.38 -14.93
N GLN A 616 -35.52 17.24 -15.53
CA GLN A 616 -35.84 16.08 -16.34
C GLN A 616 -34.89 15.92 -17.54
N ILE A 617 -34.58 17.01 -18.25
CA ILE A 617 -33.61 16.98 -19.37
C ILE A 617 -32.24 16.51 -18.91
N LEU A 618 -31.80 16.92 -17.71
CA LEU A 618 -30.51 16.50 -17.15
C LEU A 618 -30.52 15.02 -16.72
N ASP A 619 -31.58 14.55 -16.08
CA ASP A 619 -31.70 13.16 -15.62
C ASP A 619 -31.76 12.17 -16.79
N ASP A 620 -32.50 12.50 -17.84
CA ASP A 620 -32.59 11.68 -19.07
C ASP A 620 -31.23 11.56 -19.78
N ALA A 621 -30.42 12.62 -19.75
CA ALA A 621 -29.10 12.63 -20.36
C ALA A 621 -28.03 11.92 -19.51
N LYS A 622 -28.22 11.83 -18.19
CA LYS A 622 -27.24 11.29 -17.23
C LYS A 622 -26.88 9.84 -17.49
N ALA A 623 -27.83 9.03 -17.96
CA ALA A 623 -27.61 7.61 -18.28
C ALA A 623 -26.67 7.41 -19.48
N LYS A 624 -26.66 8.34 -20.45
CA LYS A 624 -25.86 8.22 -21.69
C LYS A 624 -24.46 8.82 -21.54
N TYR A 625 -24.30 9.85 -20.70
CA TYR A 625 -23.04 10.58 -20.53
C TYR A 625 -22.48 10.37 -19.12
N PRO A 626 -21.63 9.34 -18.92
CA PRO A 626 -21.02 9.08 -17.62
C PRO A 626 -20.10 10.24 -17.19
N PRO A 627 -19.83 10.41 -15.88
CA PRO A 627 -18.89 11.42 -15.40
C PRO A 627 -17.51 11.26 -16.02
N VAL A 628 -16.95 12.35 -16.53
CA VAL A 628 -15.66 12.38 -17.22
C VAL A 628 -14.54 12.64 -16.19
N PRO A 629 -13.63 11.66 -15.96
CA PRO A 629 -12.47 11.87 -15.10
C PRO A 629 -11.36 12.62 -15.85
N LEU A 630 -10.40 13.16 -15.09
CA LEU A 630 -9.23 13.88 -15.63
C LEU A 630 -8.43 13.05 -16.65
N ALA A 631 -8.31 11.73 -16.44
CA ALA A 631 -7.60 10.84 -17.35
C ALA A 631 -8.19 10.85 -18.77
N THR A 632 -9.52 10.91 -18.91
CA THR A 632 -10.18 10.97 -20.22
C THR A 632 -9.94 12.31 -20.91
N LEU A 633 -9.82 13.41 -20.17
CA LEU A 633 -9.52 14.74 -20.72
C LEU A 633 -8.07 14.89 -21.19
N LEU A 634 -7.14 14.15 -20.57
CA LEU A 634 -5.71 14.15 -20.91
C LEU A 634 -5.33 13.09 -21.97
N GLY A 635 -6.27 12.25 -22.41
CA GLY A 635 -6.02 11.14 -23.35
C GLY A 635 -5.14 10.02 -22.75
N ASP A 636 -4.60 9.14 -23.59
CA ASP A 636 -3.74 7.99 -23.17
C ASP A 636 -2.49 8.40 -22.37
N THR A 637 -2.20 9.70 -22.30
CA THR A 637 -1.21 10.27 -21.39
C THR A 637 -1.87 10.47 -20.03
N SER A 638 -1.96 9.39 -19.24
CA SER A 638 -2.25 9.49 -17.80
C SER A 638 -1.41 10.62 -17.20
N SER A 639 -1.92 11.37 -16.21
CA SER A 639 -1.28 12.55 -15.59
C SER A 639 0.14 12.29 -15.02
N ARG A 640 0.69 11.08 -15.17
CA ARG A 640 1.98 10.56 -14.67
C ARG A 640 2.26 10.93 -13.22
N GLY A 641 1.19 11.11 -12.43
CA GLY A 641 1.27 11.53 -11.04
C GLY A 641 1.68 12.99 -10.82
N LEU A 642 1.44 13.92 -11.76
CA LEU A 642 1.58 15.36 -11.53
C LEU A 642 0.33 15.98 -10.90
N PHE A 643 -0.84 15.60 -11.41
CA PHE A 643 -2.13 16.14 -11.00
C PHE A 643 -3.00 15.04 -10.40
N SER A 644 -3.63 15.37 -9.28
CA SER A 644 -4.62 14.54 -8.60
C SER A 644 -5.92 15.32 -8.46
N THR A 645 -7.05 14.65 -8.61
CA THR A 645 -8.37 15.21 -8.31
C THR A 645 -9.30 14.10 -7.84
N THR A 646 -10.18 14.44 -6.90
CA THR A 646 -11.27 13.57 -6.46
C THR A 646 -12.59 13.88 -7.16
N ALA A 647 -12.66 14.99 -7.91
CA ALA A 647 -13.86 15.41 -8.61
C ALA A 647 -13.83 14.94 -10.07
N THR A 648 -15.01 14.65 -10.60
CA THR A 648 -15.23 14.37 -12.02
C THR A 648 -16.18 15.40 -12.59
N VAL A 649 -16.07 15.69 -13.89
CA VAL A 649 -17.03 16.55 -14.56
C VAL A 649 -18.26 15.71 -14.91
N PRO A 650 -19.49 16.07 -14.49
CA PRO A 650 -20.68 15.35 -14.94
C PRO A 650 -20.74 15.35 -16.47
N GLY A 651 -20.90 14.18 -17.10
CA GLY A 651 -20.79 14.03 -18.55
C GLY A 651 -21.77 14.89 -19.34
N VAL A 652 -22.90 15.26 -18.73
CA VAL A 652 -23.90 16.19 -19.27
C VAL A 652 -23.36 17.60 -19.53
N PHE A 653 -22.30 18.02 -18.84
CA PHE A 653 -21.64 19.33 -19.01
C PHE A 653 -20.36 19.21 -19.86
N THR A 654 -20.47 18.52 -20.99
CA THR A 654 -19.40 18.39 -21.98
C THR A 654 -19.89 18.88 -23.34
N ARG A 655 -18.95 19.27 -24.20
CA ARG A 655 -19.25 19.71 -25.57
C ARG A 655 -20.02 18.66 -26.35
N ALA A 656 -19.63 17.39 -26.22
CA ALA A 656 -20.30 16.26 -26.87
C ALA A 656 -21.77 16.12 -26.40
N ALA A 657 -22.03 16.21 -25.09
CA ALA A 657 -23.39 16.15 -24.57
C ALA A 657 -24.26 17.32 -25.06
N TRP A 658 -23.70 18.53 -25.12
CA TRP A 658 -24.37 19.70 -25.69
C TRP A 658 -24.73 19.50 -27.16
N GLU A 659 -23.75 19.18 -28.01
CA GLU A 659 -23.92 19.10 -29.46
C GLU A 659 -24.80 17.91 -29.88
N GLU A 660 -24.73 16.78 -29.19
CA GLU A 660 -25.47 15.57 -29.59
C GLU A 660 -26.90 15.49 -29.03
N ARG A 661 -27.15 15.96 -27.80
CA ARG A 661 -28.40 15.66 -27.08
C ARG A 661 -29.00 16.84 -26.35
N ILE A 662 -28.25 17.57 -25.53
CA ILE A 662 -28.85 18.61 -24.66
C ILE A 662 -29.40 19.78 -25.49
N ALA A 663 -28.67 20.24 -26.51
CA ALA A 663 -29.17 21.31 -27.38
C ALA A 663 -30.48 20.90 -28.07
N LYS A 664 -30.58 19.64 -28.52
CA LYS A 664 -31.78 19.08 -29.13
C LYS A 664 -32.89 18.84 -28.11
N ALA A 665 -32.59 18.33 -26.91
CA ALA A 665 -33.57 18.07 -25.87
C ALA A 665 -34.20 19.35 -25.30
N ILE A 666 -33.43 20.44 -25.20
CA ILE A 666 -33.98 21.77 -24.85
C ILE A 666 -34.88 22.29 -25.98
N ASP A 667 -34.51 22.05 -27.23
CA ASP A 667 -35.32 22.43 -28.39
C ASP A 667 -36.62 21.61 -28.44
N ASP A 668 -36.51 20.29 -28.30
CA ASP A 668 -37.63 19.35 -28.24
C ASP A 668 -38.51 19.65 -27.01
N ALA A 669 -37.99 19.96 -25.82
CA ALA A 669 -38.80 20.29 -24.65
C ALA A 669 -39.60 21.59 -24.84
N SER A 670 -39.02 22.58 -25.55
CA SER A 670 -39.75 23.79 -25.94
C SER A 670 -40.88 23.51 -26.95
N GLU A 671 -40.75 22.44 -27.74
CA GLU A 671 -41.76 21.97 -28.70
C GLU A 671 -42.79 21.01 -28.06
N HIS A 672 -42.37 20.11 -27.16
CA HIS A 672 -43.19 19.10 -26.49
C HIS A 672 -43.98 19.65 -25.30
N SER A 673 -43.67 20.85 -24.79
CA SER A 673 -44.58 21.61 -23.92
C SER A 673 -45.94 21.90 -24.62
N LYS A 674 -46.02 21.76 -25.96
CA LYS A 674 -47.29 21.72 -26.71
C LYS A 674 -48.06 20.38 -26.62
N VAL A 675 -47.49 19.29 -26.05
CA VAL A 675 -48.02 17.90 -26.20
C VAL A 675 -48.24 17.16 -24.87
N THR A 676 -47.73 17.62 -23.73
CA THR A 676 -47.99 16.97 -22.42
C THR A 676 -49.33 17.39 -21.80
N GLY A 677 -50.43 17.12 -22.50
CA GLY A 677 -51.71 16.93 -21.84
C GLY A 677 -51.68 15.57 -21.12
N ASP A 678 -51.85 15.57 -19.80
CA ASP A 678 -51.98 14.36 -18.98
C ASP A 678 -52.97 13.39 -19.65
N TRP A 679 -52.53 12.18 -20.00
CA TRP A 679 -53.34 11.22 -20.76
C TRP A 679 -54.62 10.77 -20.05
N VAL A 680 -54.68 10.98 -18.73
CA VAL A 680 -55.88 10.75 -17.92
C VAL A 680 -56.92 11.86 -18.16
N LEU A 681 -56.50 13.06 -18.59
CA LEU A 681 -57.31 14.27 -18.67
C LEU A 681 -57.55 14.81 -20.09
N SER A 682 -56.65 14.64 -21.06
CA SER A 682 -56.81 15.20 -22.41
C SER A 682 -56.88 14.14 -23.51
N ASP A 683 -57.83 14.32 -24.43
CA ASP A 683 -57.91 13.60 -25.73
C ASP A 683 -57.95 14.56 -26.94
N VAL A 684 -57.69 15.87 -26.77
CA VAL A 684 -57.84 16.85 -27.87
C VAL A 684 -56.65 17.79 -27.97
N GLU A 685 -56.00 17.75 -29.15
CA GLU A 685 -54.98 18.68 -29.62
C GLU A 685 -55.50 20.12 -29.54
N ASN A 686 -54.91 20.97 -28.70
CA ASN A 686 -55.07 22.42 -28.81
C ASN A 686 -53.72 23.11 -28.65
N LYS A 687 -53.21 23.59 -29.78
CA LYS A 687 -52.04 24.47 -29.90
C LYS A 687 -52.39 25.85 -29.33
N THR A 688 -51.63 26.32 -28.34
CA THR A 688 -51.47 27.78 -28.13
C THR A 688 -50.00 28.07 -27.90
N GLU A 689 -49.49 29.04 -28.66
CA GLU A 689 -48.08 29.37 -28.81
C GLU A 689 -47.64 30.42 -27.80
N LEU A 690 -46.49 30.21 -27.14
CA LEU A 690 -45.47 31.22 -26.79
C LEU A 690 -44.12 30.50 -26.47
N PRO A 691 -43.32 30.07 -27.48
CA PRO A 691 -42.20 29.11 -27.30
C PRO A 691 -40.78 29.72 -27.21
N SER A 692 -40.56 31.00 -27.53
CA SER A 692 -39.19 31.50 -27.79
C SER A 692 -38.41 31.97 -26.55
N SER A 693 -39.06 32.38 -25.46
CA SER A 693 -38.40 32.87 -24.23
C SER A 693 -37.85 31.72 -23.36
N LEU A 694 -38.63 30.66 -23.18
CA LEU A 694 -38.27 29.51 -22.34
C LEU A 694 -37.01 28.79 -22.84
N LYS A 695 -36.85 28.69 -24.17
CA LYS A 695 -35.64 28.15 -24.81
C LYS A 695 -34.40 28.96 -24.46
N ALA A 696 -34.47 30.30 -24.47
CA ALA A 696 -33.33 31.15 -24.15
C ALA A 696 -32.94 31.04 -22.67
N GLU A 697 -33.94 31.00 -21.79
CA GLU A 697 -33.76 30.89 -20.34
C GLU A 697 -33.15 29.54 -19.92
N LEU A 698 -33.66 28.43 -20.46
CA LEU A 698 -33.10 27.09 -20.22
C LEU A 698 -31.65 26.96 -20.71
N ARG A 699 -31.32 27.55 -21.88
CA ARG A 699 -29.95 27.52 -22.41
C ARG A 699 -28.99 28.35 -21.55
N GLN A 700 -29.40 29.54 -21.11
CA GLN A 700 -28.58 30.36 -20.23
C GLN A 700 -28.28 29.64 -18.92
N ARG A 701 -29.31 29.08 -18.27
CA ARG A 701 -29.15 28.29 -17.04
C ARG A 701 -28.20 27.10 -17.24
N TYR A 702 -28.36 26.36 -18.35
CA TYR A 702 -27.45 25.26 -18.67
C TYR A 702 -25.99 25.72 -18.76
N PHE A 703 -25.70 26.83 -19.43
CA PHE A 703 -24.34 27.34 -19.56
C PHE A 703 -23.76 27.89 -18.24
N ASP A 704 -24.60 28.46 -17.37
CA ASP A 704 -24.18 28.87 -16.03
C ASP A 704 -23.82 27.66 -15.15
N ASP A 705 -24.63 26.61 -15.20
CA ASP A 705 -24.38 25.36 -14.48
C ASP A 705 -23.17 24.60 -15.07
N TYR A 706 -22.98 24.65 -16.39
CA TYR A 706 -21.79 24.15 -17.08
C TYR A 706 -20.52 24.85 -16.55
N ALA A 707 -20.52 26.19 -16.52
CA ALA A 707 -19.38 26.95 -16.02
C ALA A 707 -19.10 26.65 -14.53
N ARG A 708 -20.15 26.46 -13.71
CA ARG A 708 -20.01 26.11 -12.30
C ARG A 708 -19.43 24.71 -12.10
N ALA A 709 -19.89 23.72 -12.87
CA ALA A 709 -19.39 22.35 -12.81
C ALA A 709 -17.89 22.28 -13.17
N TRP A 710 -17.48 23.00 -14.22
CA TRP A 710 -16.07 23.12 -14.60
C TRP A 710 -15.25 23.93 -13.58
N GLY A 711 -15.85 24.95 -12.95
CA GLY A 711 -15.26 25.67 -11.82
C GLY A 711 -14.91 24.75 -10.66
N LEU A 712 -15.86 23.92 -10.23
CA LEU A 712 -15.65 22.93 -9.16
C LEU A 712 -14.58 21.91 -9.52
N PHE A 713 -14.60 21.39 -10.75
CA PHE A 713 -13.60 20.45 -11.22
C PHE A 713 -12.20 21.06 -11.27
N LEU A 714 -12.02 22.21 -11.92
CA LEU A 714 -10.68 22.82 -12.07
C LEU A 714 -10.11 23.31 -10.73
N ASN A 715 -10.96 23.80 -9.81
CA ASN A 715 -10.52 24.19 -8.47
C ASN A 715 -10.21 23.00 -7.55
N SER A 716 -10.66 21.79 -7.89
CA SER A 716 -10.34 20.57 -7.15
C SER A 716 -8.99 19.95 -7.54
N LEU A 717 -8.37 20.41 -8.64
CA LEU A 717 -7.08 19.92 -9.10
C LEU A 717 -6.00 20.25 -8.08
N ARG A 718 -5.24 19.24 -7.66
CA ARG A 718 -4.13 19.37 -6.72
C ARG A 718 -2.83 18.88 -7.34
N TRP A 719 -1.78 19.64 -7.10
CA TRP A 719 -0.42 19.24 -7.40
C TRP A 719 0.04 18.12 -6.47
N GLN A 720 0.62 17.06 -7.03
CA GLN A 720 1.11 15.93 -6.25
C GLN A 720 2.51 16.19 -5.71
N ALA A 721 2.64 16.19 -4.38
CA ALA A 721 3.88 16.56 -3.72
C ALA A 721 5.00 15.52 -3.92
N ALA A 722 6.20 15.97 -4.31
CA ALA A 722 7.42 15.15 -4.27
C ALA A 722 8.33 15.56 -3.10
N PRO A 723 8.88 14.61 -2.33
CA PRO A 723 9.66 14.91 -1.14
C PRO A 723 11.13 15.22 -1.42
N THR A 724 11.67 14.85 -2.59
CA THR A 724 13.11 14.98 -2.91
C THR A 724 13.38 15.96 -4.05
N LEU A 725 14.60 16.49 -4.05
CA LEU A 725 15.04 17.47 -5.05
C LEU A 725 15.09 16.85 -6.46
N SER A 726 15.55 15.60 -6.57
CA SER A 726 15.55 14.83 -7.82
C SER A 726 14.15 14.58 -8.36
N ALA A 727 13.22 14.10 -7.52
CA ALA A 727 11.84 13.86 -7.95
C ALA A 727 11.13 15.15 -8.36
N THR A 728 11.46 16.28 -7.70
CA THR A 728 10.93 17.58 -8.11
C THR A 728 11.52 18.03 -9.45
N ALA A 729 12.81 17.80 -9.71
CA ALA A 729 13.41 18.06 -11.03
C ALA A 729 12.74 17.24 -12.14
N ASP A 730 12.44 15.96 -11.90
CA ASP A 730 11.70 15.11 -12.85
C ASP A 730 10.28 15.64 -13.12
N GLN A 731 9.57 16.07 -12.07
CA GLN A 731 8.23 16.68 -12.21
C GLN A 731 8.26 17.98 -13.02
N LEU A 732 9.25 18.86 -12.77
CA LEU A 732 9.43 20.09 -13.54
C LEU A 732 9.83 19.80 -14.99
N THR A 733 10.59 18.72 -15.24
CA THR A 733 10.93 18.26 -16.60
C THR A 733 9.68 17.90 -17.38
N LEU A 734 8.79 17.11 -16.77
CA LEU A 734 7.54 16.70 -17.40
C LEU A 734 6.57 17.89 -17.57
N LEU A 735 6.52 18.81 -16.61
CA LEU A 735 5.69 20.01 -16.69
C LEU A 735 6.17 20.97 -17.78
N GLY A 736 7.49 21.16 -17.91
CA GLY A 736 8.13 22.06 -18.86
C GLY A 736 8.24 21.54 -20.29
N ASP A 737 7.99 20.25 -20.54
CA ASP A 737 8.03 19.66 -21.89
C ASP A 737 6.83 20.16 -22.74
N PRO A 738 7.05 20.95 -23.81
CA PRO A 738 5.96 21.56 -24.58
C PRO A 738 5.06 20.54 -25.29
N GLN A 739 5.54 19.33 -25.60
CA GLN A 739 4.74 18.31 -26.29
C GLN A 739 4.04 17.35 -25.34
N ARG A 740 4.64 17.07 -24.19
CA ARG A 740 4.16 16.05 -23.24
C ARG A 740 3.60 16.62 -21.95
N SER A 741 3.60 17.94 -21.81
CA SER A 741 3.10 18.61 -20.60
C SER A 741 1.60 18.35 -20.39
N PRO A 742 1.21 17.70 -19.28
CA PRO A 742 -0.20 17.52 -18.94
C PRO A 742 -0.92 18.85 -18.73
N LEU A 743 -0.22 19.93 -18.39
CA LEU A 743 -0.81 21.26 -18.25
C LEU A 743 -1.23 21.82 -19.62
N VAL A 744 -0.37 21.68 -20.64
CA VAL A 744 -0.69 22.13 -22.00
C VAL A 744 -1.88 21.35 -22.57
N MET A 745 -1.91 20.03 -22.35
CA MET A 745 -3.05 19.20 -22.76
C MET A 745 -4.35 19.60 -22.05
N LEU A 746 -4.28 19.84 -20.74
CA LEU A 746 -5.41 20.34 -19.96
C LEU A 746 -5.90 21.69 -20.47
N MET A 747 -4.98 22.63 -20.76
CA MET A 747 -5.33 23.94 -21.31
C MET A 747 -6.01 23.80 -22.68
N ASN A 748 -5.51 22.93 -23.56
CA ASN A 748 -6.13 22.66 -24.85
C ASN A 748 -7.53 22.03 -24.71
N ALA A 749 -7.72 21.11 -23.76
CA ALA A 749 -9.02 20.53 -23.45
C ALA A 749 -10.00 21.60 -22.92
N ILE A 750 -9.55 22.50 -22.04
CA ILE A 750 -10.38 23.61 -21.54
C ILE A 750 -10.76 24.55 -22.69
N VAL A 751 -9.82 24.92 -23.56
CA VAL A 751 -10.11 25.77 -24.73
C VAL A 751 -11.13 25.10 -25.65
N TYR A 752 -11.00 23.79 -25.89
CA TYR A 752 -11.95 23.02 -26.69
C TYR A 752 -13.37 23.01 -26.10
N GLN A 753 -13.48 22.84 -24.77
CA GLN A 753 -14.76 22.79 -24.04
C GLN A 753 -15.38 24.19 -23.86
N ALA A 754 -14.58 25.23 -23.65
CA ALA A 754 -15.03 26.61 -23.58
C ALA A 754 -15.60 27.14 -24.91
N GLY A 755 -15.24 26.52 -26.03
CA GLY A 755 -15.82 26.79 -27.35
C GLY A 755 -17.23 26.20 -27.56
N THR A 756 -17.81 25.52 -26.57
CA THR A 756 -19.14 24.90 -26.69
C THR A 756 -20.22 25.97 -26.94
N GLY A 757 -21.09 25.71 -27.92
CA GLY A 757 -22.16 26.64 -28.30
C GLY A 757 -21.75 27.75 -29.27
N ALA A 758 -20.47 27.85 -29.63
CA ALA A 758 -20.05 28.68 -30.75
C ALA A 758 -20.58 28.06 -32.06
N ARG A 759 -21.25 28.86 -32.91
CA ARG A 759 -21.51 28.42 -34.29
C ARG A 759 -20.18 28.40 -35.03
N THR A 760 -19.62 27.22 -35.26
CA THR A 760 -18.48 27.05 -36.14
C THR A 760 -18.89 27.58 -37.52
N PRO A 761 -18.25 28.64 -38.05
CA PRO A 761 -18.50 29.05 -39.43
C PRO A 761 -18.21 27.85 -40.31
N SER A 762 -19.11 27.52 -41.23
CA SER A 762 -18.91 26.39 -42.12
C SER A 762 -17.62 26.60 -42.92
N LEU A 763 -16.95 25.52 -43.31
CA LEU A 763 -15.73 25.61 -44.13
C LEU A 763 -15.98 26.44 -45.39
N SER A 764 -17.20 26.42 -45.92
CA SER A 764 -17.67 27.29 -47.00
C SER A 764 -17.62 28.79 -46.64
N ASP A 765 -18.06 29.22 -45.45
CA ASP A 765 -17.99 30.63 -45.02
C ASP A 765 -16.53 31.08 -44.79
N THR A 766 -15.66 30.19 -44.30
CA THR A 766 -14.22 30.48 -44.16
C THR A 766 -13.49 30.53 -45.50
N LEU A 767 -13.91 29.73 -46.48
CA LEU A 767 -13.39 29.76 -47.84
C LEU A 767 -13.91 30.98 -48.61
N VAL A 768 -15.17 31.35 -48.41
CA VAL A 768 -15.79 32.55 -48.99
C VAL A 768 -15.15 33.82 -48.43
N SER A 769 -14.88 33.88 -47.12
CA SER A 769 -14.19 35.03 -46.50
C SER A 769 -12.71 35.11 -46.88
N LYS A 770 -11.98 33.98 -46.97
CA LYS A 770 -10.60 33.98 -47.53
C LYS A 770 -10.55 34.30 -49.02
N ALA A 771 -11.53 33.83 -49.80
CA ALA A 771 -11.67 34.18 -51.22
C ALA A 771 -12.03 35.66 -51.40
N GLN A 772 -12.89 36.23 -50.56
CA GLN A 772 -13.19 37.67 -50.52
C GLN A 772 -12.01 38.53 -50.04
N GLN A 773 -11.09 37.98 -49.25
CA GLN A 773 -9.84 38.65 -48.88
C GLN A 773 -8.78 38.58 -49.99
N LEU A 774 -8.80 37.57 -50.85
CA LEU A 774 -7.86 37.40 -51.97
C LEU A 774 -8.33 38.09 -53.25
N VAL A 775 -9.65 38.24 -53.44
CA VAL A 775 -10.24 39.04 -54.51
C VAL A 775 -10.50 40.43 -53.95
N GLY A 776 -9.51 41.32 -54.09
CA GLY A 776 -9.63 42.72 -53.67
C GLY A 776 -10.89 43.37 -54.26
N ALA A 777 -11.90 43.55 -53.41
CA ALA A 777 -13.04 44.42 -53.68
C ALA A 777 -12.98 45.56 -52.66
N ASP A 778 -13.03 46.77 -53.19
CA ASP A 778 -12.77 48.04 -52.54
C ASP A 778 -13.40 48.22 -51.16
N GLN A 779 -12.61 48.88 -50.30
CA GLN A 779 -13.02 49.51 -49.07
C GLN A 779 -14.29 50.35 -49.25
N LYS A 780 -15.45 49.83 -48.82
CA LYS A 780 -16.55 50.67 -48.34
C LYS A 780 -17.44 49.89 -47.36
N ASN A 781 -17.44 50.39 -46.13
CA ASN A 781 -18.28 50.05 -44.97
C ASN A 781 -17.75 48.96 -44.01
N PRO A 782 -16.95 49.34 -42.98
CA PRO A 782 -16.64 48.47 -41.84
C PRO A 782 -17.85 48.18 -40.93
N ALA A 783 -19.05 48.68 -41.26
CA ALA A 783 -20.28 48.51 -40.48
C ALA A 783 -21.14 47.30 -40.90
N LYS A 784 -20.75 46.55 -41.95
CA LYS A 784 -21.48 45.34 -42.42
C LYS A 784 -20.66 44.04 -42.30
N GLN A 785 -19.62 44.02 -41.47
CA GLN A 785 -19.06 42.74 -41.03
C GLN A 785 -19.99 42.14 -39.97
N THR A 786 -20.75 41.14 -40.39
CA THR A 786 -21.59 40.31 -39.53
C THR A 786 -20.77 39.87 -38.33
N GLN A 787 -21.16 40.35 -37.14
CA GLN A 787 -20.53 39.98 -35.88
C GLN A 787 -20.53 38.45 -35.75
N PRO A 788 -19.37 37.80 -35.54
CA PRO A 788 -19.37 36.37 -35.26
C PRO A 788 -20.16 36.16 -33.95
N PRO A 789 -21.15 35.25 -33.93
CA PRO A 789 -22.01 35.06 -32.77
C PRO A 789 -21.16 34.57 -31.59
N LEU A 790 -21.26 35.30 -30.47
CA LEU A 790 -20.52 35.07 -29.24
C LEU A 790 -20.75 33.65 -28.71
N ALA A 791 -19.66 32.94 -28.39
CA ALA A 791 -19.74 31.71 -27.61
C ALA A 791 -20.17 32.08 -26.16
N PRO A 792 -21.31 31.57 -25.66
CA PRO A 792 -21.86 31.99 -24.36
C PRO A 792 -20.92 31.68 -23.18
N LEU A 793 -20.12 30.61 -23.29
CA LEU A 793 -19.13 30.21 -22.27
C LEU A 793 -17.83 31.00 -22.29
N ALA A 794 -17.52 31.74 -23.37
CA ALA A 794 -16.25 32.46 -23.49
C ALA A 794 -16.10 33.58 -22.43
N VAL A 795 -17.20 34.12 -21.91
CA VAL A 795 -17.19 35.09 -20.81
C VAL A 795 -16.80 34.43 -19.49
N ALA A 796 -17.33 33.23 -19.20
CA ALA A 796 -17.06 32.51 -17.95
C ALA A 796 -15.61 31.98 -17.87
N PHE A 797 -15.08 31.49 -18.99
CA PHE A 797 -13.69 30.99 -19.11
C PHE A 797 -12.68 32.08 -19.51
N GLY A 798 -13.12 33.34 -19.62
CA GLY A 798 -12.33 34.46 -20.15
C GLY A 798 -10.90 34.59 -19.60
N PRO A 799 -10.66 34.54 -18.27
CA PRO A 799 -9.30 34.63 -17.71
C PRO A 799 -8.38 33.49 -18.18
N ILE A 800 -8.88 32.26 -18.22
CA ILE A 800 -8.11 31.08 -18.65
C ILE A 800 -7.82 31.14 -20.17
N LEU A 801 -8.81 31.56 -20.96
CA LEU A 801 -8.66 31.69 -22.42
C LEU A 801 -7.64 32.77 -22.83
N ARG A 802 -7.48 33.81 -22.01
CA ARG A 802 -6.45 34.85 -22.19
C ARG A 802 -5.05 34.29 -21.93
N LEU A 803 -4.85 33.52 -20.86
CA LEU A 803 -3.57 32.88 -20.56
C LEU A 803 -3.13 31.89 -21.64
N ALA A 804 -4.10 31.21 -22.27
CA ALA A 804 -3.87 30.29 -23.38
C ALA A 804 -3.56 31.01 -24.72
N GLY A 805 -3.77 32.33 -24.82
CA GLY A 805 -3.58 33.07 -26.06
C GLY A 805 -4.60 32.74 -27.17
N SER A 806 -5.81 32.29 -26.81
CA SER A 806 -6.82 31.82 -27.78
C SER A 806 -7.62 32.96 -28.43
N ASP A 807 -7.92 32.86 -29.73
CA ASP A 807 -8.74 33.85 -30.48
C ASP A 807 -10.17 33.98 -29.95
N LEU A 808 -10.67 32.97 -29.24
CA LEU A 808 -11.95 32.98 -28.52
C LEU A 808 -11.99 34.07 -27.43
N ALA A 809 -10.84 34.39 -26.83
CA ALA A 809 -10.71 35.48 -25.86
C ALA A 809 -10.85 36.86 -26.52
N SER A 810 -10.38 37.01 -27.77
CA SER A 810 -10.45 38.24 -28.57
C SER A 810 -11.88 38.57 -29.01
N GLY A 811 -12.74 37.55 -29.18
CA GLY A 811 -14.17 37.73 -29.45
C GLY A 811 -14.96 38.20 -28.23
N ALA A 812 -14.67 37.66 -27.04
CA ALA A 812 -15.36 38.02 -25.80
C ALA A 812 -15.00 39.42 -25.25
N THR A 813 -13.79 39.91 -25.54
CA THR A 813 -13.30 41.22 -25.05
C THR A 813 -13.77 42.41 -25.88
N ARG A 814 -14.12 42.24 -27.17
CA ARG A 814 -14.73 43.30 -27.99
C ARG A 814 -16.15 43.67 -27.56
N ALA A 815 -16.85 42.77 -26.86
CA ALA A 815 -18.17 43.03 -26.30
C ALA A 815 -18.14 43.90 -25.02
N ASN A 816 -16.97 44.10 -24.41
CA ASN A 816 -16.85 44.80 -23.13
C ASN A 816 -15.70 45.83 -23.16
N ALA A 817 -16.02 47.08 -23.50
CA ALA A 817 -15.06 48.17 -23.73
C ALA A 817 -14.12 48.46 -22.53
N LYS A 818 -14.50 48.10 -21.30
CA LYS A 818 -13.64 48.21 -20.10
C LYS A 818 -12.56 47.12 -19.99
N GLY A 819 -12.74 45.96 -20.65
CA GLY A 819 -11.78 44.85 -20.62
C GLY A 819 -10.56 45.05 -21.52
N ALA A 820 -10.66 45.93 -22.53
CA ALA A 820 -9.56 46.26 -23.44
C ALA A 820 -8.44 47.07 -22.76
N ALA A 821 -8.76 47.91 -21.77
CA ALA A 821 -7.77 48.66 -20.99
C ALA A 821 -6.95 47.75 -20.06
N GLN A 822 -7.54 46.65 -19.57
CA GLN A 822 -6.84 45.64 -18.77
C GLN A 822 -5.90 44.75 -19.62
N LEU A 823 -6.18 44.64 -20.92
CA LEU A 823 -5.39 43.86 -21.88
C LEU A 823 -3.97 44.42 -22.08
N ALA A 824 -3.80 45.74 -21.97
CA ALA A 824 -2.50 46.40 -22.08
C ALA A 824 -1.63 46.24 -20.82
N ALA A 825 -2.23 45.93 -19.66
CA ALA A 825 -1.51 45.74 -18.40
C ALA A 825 -1.14 44.27 -18.13
N THR A 826 -1.81 43.30 -18.76
CA THR A 826 -1.59 41.85 -18.57
C THR A 826 -0.96 41.15 -19.77
N GLY A 827 -0.57 41.88 -20.82
CA GLY A 827 -0.03 41.31 -22.08
C GLY A 827 1.19 40.39 -21.92
N ASP A 828 1.86 40.47 -20.77
CA ASP A 828 3.05 39.67 -20.46
C ASP A 828 2.75 38.32 -19.78
N LEU A 829 1.52 38.04 -19.35
CA LEU A 829 1.18 36.83 -18.57
C LEU A 829 0.61 35.74 -19.47
N THR A 830 1.46 34.81 -19.91
CA THR A 830 1.09 33.67 -20.76
C THR A 830 1.54 32.34 -20.14
N VAL A 831 0.86 31.24 -20.52
CA VAL A 831 1.29 29.88 -20.15
C VAL A 831 2.65 29.55 -20.78
N ALA A 832 2.95 30.04 -21.98
CA ALA A 832 4.25 29.83 -22.62
C ALA A 832 5.40 30.40 -21.77
N ARG A 833 5.29 31.66 -21.34
CA ARG A 833 6.29 32.30 -20.47
C ARG A 833 6.35 31.65 -19.08
N TYR A 834 5.24 31.10 -18.58
CA TYR A 834 5.24 30.27 -17.37
C TYR A 834 6.12 29.02 -17.54
N LEU A 835 5.96 28.28 -18.65
CA LEU A 835 6.74 27.08 -18.93
C LEU A 835 8.24 27.38 -19.12
N GLU A 836 8.58 28.54 -19.69
CA GLU A 836 9.97 29.03 -19.75
C GLU A 836 10.55 29.24 -18.33
N ARG A 837 9.78 29.85 -17.43
CA ARG A 837 10.18 30.06 -16.02
C ARG A 837 10.32 28.74 -15.25
N VAL A 838 9.38 27.81 -15.44
CA VAL A 838 9.47 26.43 -14.92
C VAL A 838 10.76 25.75 -15.40
N THR A 839 11.10 25.92 -16.69
CA THR A 839 12.32 25.33 -17.27
C THR A 839 13.59 25.98 -16.73
N ALA A 840 13.60 27.30 -16.53
CA ALA A 840 14.71 28.01 -15.89
C ALA A 840 14.94 27.51 -14.46
N MET A 841 13.86 27.36 -13.68
CA MET A 841 13.94 26.80 -12.32
C MET A 841 14.46 25.36 -12.33
N ARG A 842 13.97 24.52 -13.27
CA ARG A 842 14.44 23.15 -13.45
C ARG A 842 15.94 23.09 -13.69
N LEU A 843 16.46 23.88 -14.64
CA LEU A 843 17.88 23.92 -14.96
C LEU A 843 18.74 24.31 -13.75
N LYS A 844 18.26 25.25 -12.92
CA LYS A 844 18.93 25.59 -11.65
C LYS A 844 18.94 24.43 -10.66
N ILE A 845 17.85 23.71 -10.52
CA ILE A 845 17.80 22.53 -9.64
C ILE A 845 18.69 21.41 -10.17
N GLU A 846 18.70 21.14 -11.47
CA GLU A 846 19.59 20.16 -12.09
C GLU A 846 21.07 20.52 -11.87
N GLN A 847 21.43 21.81 -11.97
CA GLN A 847 22.78 22.29 -11.63
C GLN A 847 23.15 22.03 -10.16
N ILE A 848 22.20 22.18 -9.24
CA ILE A 848 22.42 21.91 -7.81
C ILE A 848 22.57 20.41 -7.54
N VAL A 849 21.71 19.58 -8.15
CA VAL A 849 21.74 18.11 -8.00
C VAL A 849 22.98 17.49 -8.63
N SER A 850 23.51 18.07 -9.71
CA SER A 850 24.72 17.60 -10.39
C SER A 850 26.03 18.12 -9.76
N SER A 851 25.96 19.02 -8.79
CA SER A 851 27.13 19.53 -8.06
C SER A 851 27.69 18.47 -7.09
N PRO A 852 29.02 18.38 -6.91
CA PRO A 852 29.65 17.48 -5.94
C PRO A 852 29.23 17.75 -4.49
N ASP A 853 28.83 18.98 -4.16
CA ASP A 853 28.27 19.35 -2.85
C ASP A 853 26.90 20.00 -3.04
N THR A 854 25.85 19.17 -2.93
CA THR A 854 24.45 19.57 -3.11
C THR A 854 23.96 20.47 -1.99
N ASP A 855 24.41 20.25 -0.75
CA ASP A 855 23.93 20.98 0.43
C ASP A 855 24.49 22.41 0.45
N ALA A 856 25.77 22.57 0.13
CA ALA A 856 26.38 23.90 0.04
C ALA A 856 25.75 24.74 -1.08
N MET A 857 25.51 24.16 -2.25
CA MET A 857 24.87 24.85 -3.37
C MET A 857 23.40 25.18 -3.08
N SER A 858 22.67 24.28 -2.42
CA SER A 858 21.30 24.53 -1.97
C SER A 858 21.25 25.71 -1.00
N ARG A 859 22.21 25.79 -0.07
CA ARG A 859 22.35 26.91 0.87
C ARG A 859 22.62 28.24 0.16
N ILE A 860 23.56 28.29 -0.79
CA ILE A 860 23.86 29.53 -1.54
C ILE A 860 22.62 29.99 -2.32
N ALA A 861 21.92 29.06 -2.98
CA ALA A 861 20.69 29.37 -3.71
C ALA A 861 19.58 29.88 -2.77
N ALA A 862 19.37 29.23 -1.63
CA ALA A 862 18.40 29.66 -0.63
C ALA A 862 18.75 31.04 -0.04
N GLN A 863 20.03 31.29 0.29
CA GLN A 863 20.50 32.58 0.79
C GLN A 863 20.30 33.70 -0.23
N ALA A 864 20.57 33.47 -1.51
CA ALA A 864 20.34 34.46 -2.56
C ALA A 864 18.86 34.88 -2.61
N VAL A 865 17.94 33.92 -2.56
CA VAL A 865 16.49 34.18 -2.57
C VAL A 865 16.04 34.90 -1.30
N LEU A 866 16.50 34.47 -0.12
CA LEU A 866 16.13 35.09 1.17
C LEU A 866 16.67 36.51 1.34
N GLN A 867 17.83 36.81 0.74
CA GLN A 867 18.40 38.16 0.71
C GLN A 867 17.72 39.08 -0.32
N GLY A 868 16.71 38.61 -1.04
CA GLY A 868 16.04 39.38 -2.09
C GLY A 868 16.91 39.66 -3.32
N LYS A 869 17.98 38.87 -3.54
CA LYS A 869 18.77 38.95 -4.78
C LYS A 869 17.96 38.32 -5.91
N THR A 870 17.98 38.95 -7.09
CA THR A 870 17.34 38.42 -8.30
C THR A 870 17.89 37.04 -8.61
N SER A 871 17.05 36.02 -8.43
CA SER A 871 17.36 34.62 -8.65
C SER A 871 16.25 34.04 -9.52
N ASP A 872 16.60 33.17 -10.47
CA ASP A 872 15.62 32.52 -11.35
C ASP A 872 14.52 31.80 -10.54
N ILE A 873 14.84 31.35 -9.32
CA ILE A 873 13.89 30.74 -8.37
C ILE A 873 12.88 31.77 -7.85
N ALA A 874 13.34 32.95 -7.43
CA ALA A 874 12.48 34.02 -6.90
C ALA A 874 11.58 34.58 -8.02
N ASP A 875 12.18 34.91 -9.17
CA ASP A 875 11.46 35.45 -10.32
C ASP A 875 10.38 34.49 -10.84
N SER A 876 10.66 33.19 -10.85
CA SER A 876 9.71 32.17 -11.31
C SER A 876 8.51 32.06 -10.35
N ARG A 877 8.75 32.08 -9.03
CA ARG A 877 7.69 32.05 -8.02
C ARG A 877 6.83 33.31 -8.06
N ASP A 878 7.47 34.47 -8.18
CA ASP A 878 6.77 35.75 -8.31
C ASP A 878 5.89 35.77 -9.56
N TYR A 879 6.41 35.32 -10.70
CA TYR A 879 5.65 35.22 -11.94
C TYR A 879 4.45 34.28 -11.79
N ALA A 880 4.64 33.10 -11.21
CA ALA A 880 3.53 32.18 -10.95
C ALA A 880 2.49 32.75 -9.98
N SER A 881 2.93 33.51 -8.98
CA SER A 881 2.02 34.15 -8.03
C SER A 881 1.11 35.18 -8.71
N ARG A 882 1.68 36.01 -9.60
CA ARG A 882 0.95 37.01 -10.41
C ARG A 882 0.03 36.34 -11.42
N LEU A 883 0.48 35.26 -12.07
CA LEU A 883 -0.33 34.48 -13.00
C LEU A 883 -1.55 33.87 -12.29
N ALA A 884 -1.36 33.27 -11.13
CA ALA A 884 -2.46 32.71 -10.33
C ALA A 884 -3.44 33.80 -9.88
N ALA A 885 -2.95 34.96 -9.45
CA ALA A 885 -3.80 36.11 -9.11
C ALA A 885 -4.60 36.63 -10.31
N SER A 886 -4.03 36.59 -11.52
CA SER A 886 -4.69 37.05 -12.76
C SER A 886 -5.94 36.24 -13.15
N LEU A 887 -6.08 35.01 -12.64
CA LEU A 887 -7.23 34.14 -12.89
C LEU A 887 -8.50 34.56 -12.11
N GLY A 888 -8.36 35.39 -11.09
CA GLY A 888 -9.45 35.87 -10.23
C GLY A 888 -9.99 34.81 -9.26
N GLU A 889 -10.90 35.23 -8.37
CA GLU A 889 -11.38 34.38 -7.26
C GLU A 889 -12.11 33.10 -7.72
N ARG A 890 -12.84 33.17 -8.85
CA ARG A 890 -13.58 32.03 -9.39
C ARG A 890 -12.69 30.83 -9.70
N TRP A 891 -11.45 31.10 -10.12
CA TRP A 891 -10.48 30.10 -10.56
C TRP A 891 -9.29 30.01 -9.60
N ALA A 892 -9.44 30.45 -8.35
CA ALA A 892 -8.35 30.51 -7.37
C ALA A 892 -7.71 29.13 -7.11
N GLY A 893 -8.50 28.06 -7.05
CA GLY A 893 -7.99 26.70 -6.88
C GLY A 893 -7.15 26.24 -8.09
N PHE A 894 -7.61 26.55 -9.30
CA PHE A 894 -6.82 26.32 -10.52
C PHE A 894 -5.56 27.22 -10.58
N GLY A 895 -5.65 28.47 -10.10
CA GLY A 895 -4.51 29.38 -9.97
C GLY A 895 -3.44 28.84 -9.04
N ALA A 896 -3.83 28.25 -7.90
CA ALA A 896 -2.91 27.62 -6.96
C ALA A 896 -2.08 26.49 -7.61
N LEU A 897 -2.60 25.84 -8.66
CA LEU A 897 -1.87 24.81 -9.41
C LEU A 897 -0.61 25.35 -10.10
N PHE A 898 -0.60 26.62 -10.51
CA PHE A 898 0.58 27.26 -11.12
C PHE A 898 1.63 27.67 -10.08
N GLN A 899 1.23 27.98 -8.85
CA GLN A 899 2.15 28.32 -7.77
C GLN A 899 2.79 27.06 -7.14
N ALA A 900 1.99 26.01 -6.96
CA ALA A 900 2.34 24.79 -6.24
C ALA A 900 3.68 24.12 -6.65
N PRO A 901 4.01 23.90 -7.94
CA PRO A 901 5.25 23.24 -8.33
C PRO A 901 6.48 24.08 -7.94
N LEU A 902 6.43 25.40 -8.10
CA LEU A 902 7.54 26.29 -7.79
C LEU A 902 7.70 26.45 -6.26
N ASP A 903 6.59 26.52 -5.52
CA ASP A 903 6.61 26.56 -4.05
C ASP A 903 7.05 25.23 -3.42
N GLN A 904 6.70 24.09 -4.03
CA GLN A 904 7.27 22.80 -3.64
C GLN A 904 8.78 22.79 -3.85
N THR A 905 9.23 23.24 -5.02
CA THR A 905 10.67 23.27 -5.35
C THR A 905 11.43 24.12 -4.34
N TRP A 906 10.87 25.27 -3.95
CA TRP A 906 11.42 26.10 -2.88
C TRP A 906 11.48 25.35 -1.54
N ARG A 907 10.40 24.71 -1.11
CA ARG A 907 10.39 23.94 0.16
C ARG A 907 11.44 22.84 0.18
N VAL A 908 11.54 22.07 -0.91
CA VAL A 908 12.49 20.96 -1.03
C VAL A 908 13.93 21.46 -1.10
N LEU A 909 14.17 22.63 -1.71
CA LEU A 909 15.50 23.26 -1.77
C LEU A 909 15.95 23.80 -0.40
N VAL A 910 15.04 24.41 0.35
CA VAL A 910 15.35 25.09 1.61
C VAL A 910 15.62 24.12 2.76
N GLN A 911 15.04 22.93 2.75
CA GLN A 911 15.19 21.94 3.83
C GLN A 911 16.66 21.47 4.01
N PRO A 912 17.38 21.01 2.96
CA PRO A 912 18.81 20.71 3.06
C PRO A 912 19.66 21.93 3.41
N ALA A 913 19.32 23.11 2.88
CA ALA A 913 19.99 24.37 3.23
C ALA A 913 19.87 24.69 4.73
N ALA A 914 18.69 24.51 5.31
CA ALA A 914 18.44 24.71 6.74
C ALA A 914 19.18 23.69 7.61
N ALA A 915 19.22 22.42 7.19
CA ALA A 915 19.98 21.38 7.87
C ALA A 915 21.50 21.65 7.82
N SER A 916 22.02 22.07 6.65
CA SER A 916 23.40 22.50 6.47
C SER A 916 23.75 23.68 7.38
N LEU A 917 22.89 24.70 7.46
CA LEU A 917 23.10 25.84 8.36
C LEU A 917 23.07 25.44 9.84
N ASN A 918 22.18 24.53 10.23
CA ASN A 918 22.18 23.98 11.60
C ASN A 918 23.50 23.26 11.90
N GLU A 919 24.04 22.48 10.96
CA GLU A 919 25.29 21.76 11.18
C GLU A 919 26.50 22.69 11.25
N ILE A 920 26.55 23.71 10.39
CA ILE A 920 27.59 24.75 10.45
C ILE A 920 27.50 25.51 11.77
N TRP A 921 26.30 25.86 12.23
CA TRP A 921 26.11 26.49 13.53
C TRP A 921 26.62 25.62 14.69
N ARG A 922 26.31 24.32 14.65
CA ARG A 922 26.73 23.37 15.67
C ARG A 922 28.25 23.21 15.71
N THR A 923 28.87 23.07 14.54
CA THR A 923 30.30 22.79 14.40
C THR A 923 31.16 24.03 14.57
N ALA A 924 30.80 25.16 13.94
CA ALA A 924 31.62 26.37 13.93
C ALA A 924 31.37 27.29 15.14
N ILE A 925 30.21 27.22 15.79
CA ILE A 925 29.85 28.16 16.87
C ILE A 925 29.57 27.42 18.18
N VAL A 926 28.63 26.47 18.20
CA VAL A 926 28.20 25.78 19.44
C VAL A 926 29.31 24.92 20.02
N ALA A 927 30.05 24.18 19.18
CA ALA A 927 31.16 23.33 19.64
C ALA A 927 32.28 24.16 20.26
N ASP A 928 32.70 25.24 19.60
CA ASP A 928 33.72 26.16 20.10
C ASP A 928 33.26 26.88 21.38
N TRP A 929 31.99 27.31 21.44
CA TRP A 929 31.37 27.88 22.64
C TRP A 929 31.41 26.90 23.81
N ASN A 930 30.97 25.65 23.60
CA ASN A 930 30.95 24.63 24.65
C ASN A 930 32.36 24.20 25.07
N SER A 931 33.34 24.22 24.16
CA SER A 931 34.74 23.98 24.49
C SER A 931 35.32 25.09 25.38
N ALA A 932 35.02 26.35 25.05
CA ALA A 932 35.51 27.50 25.81
C ALA A 932 34.83 27.63 27.19
N PHE A 933 33.52 27.39 27.28
CA PHE A 933 32.70 27.71 28.46
C PHE A 933 32.09 26.50 29.18
N GLY A 934 32.24 25.29 28.63
CA GLY A 934 31.70 24.07 29.22
C GLY A 934 32.26 23.83 30.62
N GLY A 935 31.37 23.73 31.62
CA GLY A 935 31.77 23.49 33.00
C GLY A 935 32.48 24.67 33.67
N ARG A 936 32.28 25.91 33.21
CA ARG A 936 32.84 27.13 33.80
C ARG A 936 31.75 28.09 34.29
N TYR A 937 32.02 28.82 35.37
CA TYR A 937 31.15 29.87 35.88
C TYR A 937 31.19 31.11 34.96
N PRO A 938 30.07 31.77 34.63
CA PRO A 938 28.72 31.61 35.19
C PRO A 938 27.84 30.55 34.51
N PHE A 939 28.26 29.98 33.38
CA PHE A 939 27.43 29.08 32.57
C PHE A 939 27.13 27.73 33.24
N ALA A 940 28.01 27.27 34.13
CA ALA A 940 27.85 26.07 34.94
C ALA A 940 28.24 26.33 36.40
N ASP A 941 27.79 25.47 37.30
CA ASP A 941 28.13 25.51 38.72
C ASP A 941 29.51 24.90 38.91
N SER A 942 30.54 25.75 38.84
CA SER A 942 31.94 25.33 38.84
C SER A 942 32.80 26.39 39.49
N ASP A 943 33.88 25.97 40.14
CA ASP A 943 34.86 26.89 40.71
C ASP A 943 35.75 27.53 39.65
N ASN A 944 35.77 27.00 38.43
CA ASN A 944 36.55 27.54 37.32
C ASN A 944 35.80 28.68 36.63
N ASP A 945 36.40 29.87 36.59
CA ASP A 945 35.83 31.04 35.91
C ASP A 945 35.95 30.94 34.37
N ALA A 946 34.95 31.48 33.67
CA ALA A 946 35.00 31.73 32.24
C ALA A 946 36.00 32.86 31.91
N SER A 947 36.61 32.80 30.73
CA SER A 947 37.50 33.85 30.26
C SER A 947 36.70 35.03 29.72
N LEU A 948 36.83 36.22 30.32
CA LEU A 948 36.18 37.46 29.86
C LEU A 948 36.61 37.84 28.42
N PRO A 949 37.88 37.72 28.01
CA PRO A 949 38.28 37.90 26.60
C PRO A 949 37.58 36.93 25.64
N GLU A 950 37.42 35.64 26.02
CA GLU A 950 36.67 34.70 25.17
C GLU A 950 35.18 35.08 25.11
N MET A 951 34.58 35.50 26.23
CA MET A 951 33.21 36.00 26.23
C MET A 951 33.05 37.19 25.28
N ALA A 952 34.01 38.13 25.28
CA ALA A 952 34.03 39.25 24.35
C ALA A 952 34.14 38.78 22.89
N ARG A 953 35.01 37.82 22.58
CA ARG A 953 35.18 37.27 21.22
C ARG A 953 33.86 36.75 20.64
N PHE A 954 33.06 36.05 21.44
CA PHE A 954 31.79 35.50 20.98
C PHE A 954 30.64 36.50 20.99
N MET A 955 30.48 37.24 22.09
CA MET A 955 29.24 37.95 22.40
C MET A 955 29.19 39.38 21.87
N ARG A 956 30.33 40.02 21.56
CA ARG A 956 30.40 41.45 21.28
C ARG A 956 29.37 41.91 20.23
N PRO A 957 28.67 43.04 20.45
CA PRO A 957 27.49 43.41 19.68
C PRO A 957 27.78 43.84 18.24
N ASP A 958 29.02 44.22 17.93
CA ASP A 958 29.38 44.77 16.60
C ASP A 958 30.15 43.76 15.74
N ASN A 959 31.14 43.07 16.31
CA ASN A 959 31.99 42.12 15.58
C ASN A 959 32.25 40.80 16.33
N GLY A 960 31.37 40.43 17.27
CA GLY A 960 31.40 39.11 17.89
C GLY A 960 31.15 38.01 16.86
N VAL A 961 31.74 36.84 17.09
CA VAL A 961 31.63 35.68 16.18
C VAL A 961 30.16 35.31 15.91
N ILE A 962 29.29 35.39 16.93
CA ILE A 962 27.87 35.08 16.81
C ILE A 962 27.15 36.14 15.98
N THR A 963 27.39 37.42 16.26
CA THR A 963 26.84 38.56 15.50
C THR A 963 27.25 38.49 14.02
N GLN A 964 28.52 38.20 13.74
CA GLN A 964 29.01 38.05 12.37
C GLN A 964 28.34 36.86 11.65
N PHE A 965 28.14 35.74 12.35
CA PHE A 965 27.43 34.60 11.79
C PHE A 965 25.98 34.95 11.44
N VAL A 966 25.24 35.58 12.34
CA VAL A 966 23.82 35.96 12.13
C VAL A 966 23.70 36.97 10.98
N THR A 967 24.54 38.01 10.96
CA THR A 967 24.49 39.05 9.92
C THR A 967 24.90 38.54 8.53
N THR A 968 25.76 37.53 8.43
CA THR A 968 26.23 36.99 7.14
C THR A 968 25.40 35.81 6.65
N GLN A 969 25.17 34.80 7.50
CA GLN A 969 24.54 33.53 7.12
C GLN A 969 23.00 33.56 7.21
N LEU A 970 22.45 34.40 8.11
CA LEU A 970 21.00 34.53 8.35
C LEU A 970 20.44 35.87 7.83
N ALA A 971 21.18 36.56 6.96
CA ALA A 971 20.72 37.77 6.29
C ALA A 971 19.41 37.52 5.52
N GLY A 972 18.40 38.37 5.75
CA GLY A 972 17.07 38.24 5.15
C GLY A 972 16.13 37.25 5.86
N VAL A 973 16.62 36.54 6.88
CA VAL A 973 15.83 35.66 7.75
C VAL A 973 15.69 36.25 9.14
N VAL A 974 16.77 36.82 9.67
CA VAL A 974 16.80 37.50 10.97
C VAL A 974 17.30 38.92 10.75
N GLU A 975 16.57 39.89 11.29
CA GLU A 975 16.89 41.31 11.18
C GLU A 975 17.15 41.89 12.58
N ARG A 976 18.12 42.80 12.66
CA ARG A 976 18.42 43.53 13.90
C ARG A 976 17.54 44.78 13.95
N GLN A 977 16.70 44.87 14.98
CA GLN A 977 15.92 46.06 15.30
C GLN A 977 16.38 46.60 16.66
N GLY A 978 17.25 47.61 16.65
CA GLY A 978 17.92 48.12 17.85
C GLY A 978 18.80 47.05 18.51
N ASP A 979 18.51 46.72 19.76
CA ASP A 979 19.21 45.71 20.55
C ASP A 979 18.53 44.33 20.54
N ARG A 980 17.57 44.11 19.63
CA ARG A 980 16.85 42.84 19.49
C ARG A 980 16.95 42.29 18.08
N TRP A 981 17.01 40.97 18.01
CA TRP A 981 16.93 40.18 16.79
C TRP A 981 15.51 39.67 16.63
N ILE A 982 14.92 39.93 15.48
CA ILE A 982 13.57 39.50 15.12
C ILE A 982 13.59 38.70 13.82
N ALA A 983 12.60 37.83 13.63
CA ALA A 983 12.41 37.14 12.37
C ALA A 983 11.93 38.10 11.28
N ALA A 984 12.53 38.04 10.09
CA ALA A 984 12.15 38.85 8.94
C ALA A 984 10.78 38.45 8.39
N GLN A 985 9.93 39.41 8.00
CA GLN A 985 8.57 39.13 7.51
C GLN A 985 8.55 38.31 6.21
N SER A 986 9.59 38.43 5.37
CA SER A 986 9.73 37.66 4.12
C SER A 986 9.92 36.15 4.34
N SER A 987 10.41 35.74 5.51
CA SER A 987 10.51 34.32 5.88
C SER A 987 9.15 33.66 6.13
N SER A 988 8.09 34.48 6.32
CA SER A 988 6.72 34.01 6.57
C SER A 988 5.92 33.75 5.29
N HIS A 989 6.36 34.24 4.13
CA HIS A 989 5.72 33.97 2.83
C HIS A 989 6.15 32.60 2.29
N GLY A 990 5.49 31.54 2.80
CA GLY A 990 5.56 30.18 2.24
C GLY A 990 5.81 29.05 3.22
N GLY A 991 5.88 29.33 4.54
CA GLY A 991 5.94 28.29 5.60
C GLY A 991 7.09 27.27 5.49
N ALA A 992 8.08 27.53 4.64
CA ALA A 992 9.12 26.58 4.28
C ALA A 992 10.24 26.49 5.32
N LEU A 993 10.46 27.58 6.06
CA LEU A 993 11.53 27.76 7.03
C LEU A 993 10.92 28.24 8.35
N THR A 994 11.10 27.48 9.42
CA THR A 994 10.63 27.86 10.76
C THR A 994 11.84 28.01 11.68
N LEU A 995 12.00 29.22 12.22
CA LEU A 995 13.03 29.52 13.21
C LEU A 995 12.68 28.86 14.54
N ASP A 996 13.68 28.31 15.23
CA ASP A 996 13.50 27.84 16.60
C ASP A 996 13.31 29.05 17.53
N PRO A 997 12.17 29.17 18.25
CA PRO A 997 11.99 30.26 19.20
C PRO A 997 13.08 30.27 20.27
N GLY A 998 13.57 29.09 20.68
CA GLY A 998 14.67 29.00 21.64
C GLY A 998 15.97 29.65 21.13
N PHE A 999 16.22 29.61 19.81
CA PHE A 999 17.35 30.29 19.19
C PHE A 999 17.25 31.80 19.29
N LEU A 1000 16.09 32.38 18.93
CA LEU A 1000 15.86 33.82 19.00
C LEU A 1000 15.89 34.34 20.43
N ASP A 1001 15.28 33.62 21.37
CA ASP A 1001 15.31 33.99 22.79
C ASP A 1001 16.73 33.95 23.34
N GLY A 1002 17.49 32.91 23.00
CA GLY A 1002 18.89 32.79 23.39
C GLY A 1002 19.77 33.91 22.83
N LEU A 1003 19.59 34.25 21.55
CA LEU A 1003 20.31 35.33 20.87
C LEU A 1003 19.98 36.70 21.47
N ASN A 1004 18.71 36.97 21.77
CA ASN A 1004 18.27 38.21 22.40
C ASN A 1004 18.79 38.34 23.84
N LYS A 1005 18.73 37.26 24.63
CA LYS A 1005 19.28 37.22 25.99
C LYS A 1005 20.78 37.50 26.00
N MET A 1006 21.52 36.89 25.07
CA MET A 1006 22.95 37.14 24.91
C MET A 1006 23.24 38.58 24.46
N THR A 1007 22.49 39.10 23.49
CA THR A 1007 22.68 40.47 22.97
C THR A 1007 22.47 41.49 24.08
N ARG A 1008 21.43 41.32 24.91
CA ARG A 1008 21.18 42.18 26.08
C ARG A 1008 22.31 42.12 27.12
N ALA A 1009 22.81 40.92 27.42
CA ALA A 1009 23.95 40.79 28.32
C ALA A 1009 25.21 41.44 27.72
N SER A 1010 25.42 41.27 26.42
CA SER A 1010 26.59 41.78 25.72
C SER A 1010 26.66 43.31 25.68
N THR A 1011 25.53 43.98 25.43
CA THR A 1011 25.49 45.46 25.40
C THR A 1011 25.83 46.09 26.74
N VAL A 1012 25.51 45.42 27.86
CA VAL A 1012 25.86 45.87 29.21
C VAL A 1012 27.30 45.52 29.59
N LEU A 1013 27.77 44.33 29.20
CA LEU A 1013 29.08 43.81 29.62
C LEU A 1013 30.25 44.36 28.79
N PHE A 1014 30.06 44.54 27.49
CA PHE A 1014 31.12 44.88 26.53
C PHE A 1014 30.84 46.19 25.78
N PRO A 1015 30.53 47.32 26.46
CA PRO A 1015 30.18 48.57 25.80
C PRO A 1015 31.32 49.14 24.94
N SER A 1016 32.59 48.87 25.30
CA SER A 1016 33.79 49.32 24.57
C SER A 1016 34.60 48.17 23.98
N GLY A 1017 34.03 46.96 23.92
CA GLY A 1017 34.68 45.77 23.37
C GLY A 1017 35.34 44.85 24.39
N ASP A 1018 35.76 45.38 25.55
CA ASP A 1018 36.26 44.60 26.70
C ASP A 1018 35.29 44.68 27.89
N ALA A 1019 35.33 43.68 28.78
CA ALA A 1019 34.44 43.63 29.93
C ALA A 1019 34.73 44.80 30.88
N HIS A 1020 33.81 45.77 30.96
CA HIS A 1020 33.94 46.95 31.83
C HIS A 1020 32.55 47.42 32.27
N VAL A 1021 32.17 47.08 33.51
CA VAL A 1021 30.88 47.45 34.08
C VAL A 1021 31.07 48.34 35.29
N ARG A 1022 30.51 49.55 35.21
CA ARG A 1022 30.51 50.53 36.29
C ARG A 1022 29.21 50.48 37.07
N TYR A 1023 29.33 50.46 38.39
CA TYR A 1023 28.20 50.44 39.30
C TYR A 1023 28.57 51.16 40.59
N GLU A 1024 27.59 51.54 41.39
CA GLU A 1024 27.81 52.18 42.67
C GLU A 1024 27.06 51.41 43.74
N LEU A 1025 27.65 51.37 44.94
CA LEU A 1025 27.04 50.76 46.11
C LEU A 1025 26.84 51.80 47.21
N ARG A 1026 25.72 51.69 47.91
CA ARG A 1026 25.39 52.46 49.09
C ARG A 1026 24.93 51.53 50.20
N ALA A 1027 25.55 51.61 51.37
CA ALA A 1027 25.14 50.84 52.53
C ALA A 1027 23.70 51.20 52.94
N VAL A 1028 22.94 50.21 53.44
CA VAL A 1028 21.61 50.44 54.00
C VAL A 1028 21.69 50.19 55.51
N PRO A 1029 21.34 51.18 56.35
CA PRO A 1029 21.34 51.01 57.80
C PRO A 1029 20.46 49.83 58.19
N THR A 1030 21.03 48.85 58.88
CA THR A 1030 20.32 47.65 59.31
C THR A 1030 20.43 47.51 60.82
N PRO A 1031 19.30 47.49 61.56
CA PRO A 1031 19.32 47.36 63.02
C PRO A 1031 20.09 46.12 63.49
N GLY A 1032 20.94 46.28 64.50
CA GLY A 1032 21.75 45.21 65.10
C GLY A 1032 23.11 44.94 64.43
N ILE A 1033 23.44 45.65 63.35
CA ILE A 1033 24.77 45.62 62.71
C ILE A 1033 25.52 46.92 63.01
N THR A 1034 26.72 46.82 63.59
CA THR A 1034 27.54 47.96 64.02
C THR A 1034 28.59 48.37 62.99
N ASP A 1035 29.11 47.41 62.22
CA ASP A 1035 30.16 47.60 61.22
C ASP A 1035 29.92 46.69 60.01
N MET A 1036 30.12 47.19 58.79
CA MET A 1036 30.03 46.47 57.52
C MET A 1036 31.19 46.86 56.61
N ARG A 1037 31.90 45.87 56.08
CA ARG A 1037 33.03 46.05 55.17
C ARG A 1037 32.85 45.19 53.93
N PHE A 1038 32.70 45.83 52.78
CA PHE A 1038 32.63 45.19 51.47
C PHE A 1038 33.95 45.42 50.74
N VAL A 1039 34.75 44.37 50.56
CA VAL A 1039 35.96 44.43 49.75
C VAL A 1039 35.67 43.73 48.44
N LEU A 1040 35.60 44.51 47.36
CA LEU A 1040 35.23 44.03 46.02
C LEU A 1040 36.35 44.39 45.05
N SER A 1041 37.08 43.38 44.57
CA SER A 1041 38.09 43.51 43.51
C SER A 1041 39.13 44.61 43.78
N GLY A 1042 39.61 44.71 45.03
CA GLY A 1042 40.65 45.66 45.45
C GLY A 1042 40.15 47.02 45.93
N ARG A 1043 38.84 47.29 45.90
CA ARG A 1043 38.23 48.51 46.48
C ARG A 1043 37.34 48.16 47.67
N GLU A 1044 37.42 48.97 48.72
CA GLU A 1044 36.70 48.74 49.98
C GLU A 1044 35.59 49.79 50.22
N MET A 1045 34.41 49.31 50.60
CA MET A 1045 33.37 50.13 51.25
C MET A 1045 33.23 49.69 52.71
N HIS A 1046 33.80 50.49 53.61
CA HIS A 1046 33.55 50.41 55.05
C HIS A 1046 32.41 51.34 55.45
N TYR A 1047 31.50 50.83 56.29
CA TYR A 1047 30.32 51.51 56.82
C TYR A 1047 30.08 51.12 58.28
N PHE A 1048 30.11 52.10 59.18
CA PHE A 1048 29.90 51.89 60.62
C PHE A 1048 28.75 52.75 61.16
N ASN A 1049 27.61 52.77 60.43
CA ASN A 1049 26.44 53.61 60.73
C ASN A 1049 26.68 55.13 60.62
N GLN A 1050 27.65 55.54 59.80
CA GLN A 1050 27.83 56.94 59.40
C GLN A 1050 26.81 57.38 58.33
N LYS A 1051 26.90 58.62 57.86
CA LYS A 1051 26.09 59.12 56.73
C LYS A 1051 26.29 58.26 55.48
N GLU A 1052 25.20 57.87 54.80
CA GLU A 1052 25.28 56.98 53.64
C GLU A 1052 25.69 57.74 52.38
N GLU A 1053 26.71 57.23 51.69
CA GLU A 1053 27.22 57.79 50.43
C GLU A 1053 27.29 56.71 49.35
N TRP A 1054 27.10 57.14 48.10
CA TRP A 1054 27.31 56.27 46.94
C TRP A 1054 28.81 56.15 46.67
N LYS A 1055 29.34 54.94 46.78
CA LYS A 1055 30.72 54.64 46.39
C LYS A 1055 30.73 53.94 45.04
N PRO A 1056 31.48 54.46 44.05
CA PRO A 1056 31.61 53.79 42.77
C PRO A 1056 32.44 52.52 42.89
N PHE A 1057 32.18 51.55 42.01
CA PHE A 1057 32.84 50.26 41.84
C PHE A 1057 32.99 49.94 40.34
N LEU A 1058 33.97 49.11 40.01
CA LEU A 1058 34.23 48.64 38.65
C LEU A 1058 34.34 47.12 38.67
N TRP A 1059 33.75 46.44 37.68
CA TRP A 1059 33.90 45.01 37.48
C TRP A 1059 34.26 44.70 36.01
N PRO A 1060 35.26 43.83 35.75
CA PRO A 1060 36.28 43.33 36.70
C PRO A 1060 37.15 44.48 37.25
N GLY A 1061 37.72 44.32 38.45
CA GLY A 1061 38.64 45.32 39.02
C GLY A 1061 40.10 45.10 38.62
N ASP A 1062 40.96 46.08 38.90
CA ASP A 1062 42.38 46.09 38.49
C ASP A 1062 43.30 45.27 39.41
N SER A 1063 42.80 44.79 40.55
CA SER A 1063 43.58 44.02 41.52
C SER A 1063 43.89 42.61 41.02
N LEU A 1064 45.15 42.16 41.17
CA LEU A 1064 45.55 40.79 40.84
C LEU A 1064 44.88 39.75 41.76
N ASP A 1065 44.69 40.08 43.04
CA ASP A 1065 44.18 39.15 44.05
C ASP A 1065 42.69 38.80 43.84
N ASN A 1066 41.94 39.65 43.12
CA ASN A 1066 40.53 39.47 42.71
C ASN A 1066 39.60 38.92 43.81
N LEU A 1067 39.92 39.18 45.07
CA LEU A 1067 39.18 38.65 46.20
C LEU A 1067 37.95 39.54 46.46
N SER A 1068 36.79 38.91 46.59
CA SER A 1068 35.54 39.57 46.95
C SER A 1068 35.05 38.99 48.27
N HIS A 1069 35.00 39.79 49.33
CA HIS A 1069 34.50 39.34 50.63
C HIS A 1069 33.68 40.41 51.35
N ILE A 1070 32.79 39.93 52.21
CA ILE A 1070 31.91 40.76 53.03
C ILE A 1070 32.12 40.40 54.50
N GLU A 1071 32.53 41.39 55.29
CA GLU A 1071 32.68 41.28 56.74
C GLU A 1071 31.67 42.18 57.43
N TRP A 1072 31.19 41.75 58.60
CA TRP A 1072 30.33 42.59 59.43
C TRP A 1072 30.51 42.28 60.91
N GLN A 1073 30.05 43.22 61.73
CA GLN A 1073 30.01 43.09 63.19
C GLN A 1073 28.57 43.33 63.68
N THR A 1074 28.14 42.52 64.64
CA THR A 1074 26.82 42.62 65.25
C THR A 1074 26.92 43.10 66.70
N GLU A 1075 25.84 43.64 67.26
CA GLU A 1075 25.82 44.07 68.67
C GLU A 1075 26.11 42.91 69.66
N GLN A 1076 25.69 41.68 69.33
CA GLN A 1076 25.77 40.51 70.22
C GLN A 1076 27.01 39.62 69.98
N GLY A 1077 27.77 39.83 68.90
CA GLY A 1077 28.90 38.98 68.54
C GLY A 1077 29.93 39.73 67.70
N GLY A 1078 31.22 39.43 67.93
CA GLY A 1078 32.38 40.07 67.28
C GLY A 1078 32.45 39.86 65.76
N LEU A 1079 33.61 40.19 65.16
CA LEU A 1079 33.82 40.11 63.70
C LEU A 1079 33.40 38.75 63.12
N ARG A 1080 32.41 38.76 62.23
CA ARG A 1080 31.98 37.61 61.44
C ARG A 1080 32.34 37.87 59.98
N SER A 1081 33.15 36.99 59.40
CA SER A 1081 33.29 36.84 57.96
C SER A 1081 32.63 35.53 57.57
N ALA A 1082 31.67 35.55 56.65
CA ALA A 1082 31.07 34.31 56.15
C ALA A 1082 30.85 34.27 54.63
N LEU A 1083 31.20 35.33 53.91
CA LEU A 1083 30.90 35.45 52.49
C LEU A 1083 32.14 35.83 51.71
N ASP A 1084 32.98 34.82 51.47
CA ASP A 1084 34.18 34.94 50.64
C ASP A 1084 33.92 34.31 49.26
N ALA A 1085 34.35 35.01 48.22
CA ALA A 1085 34.38 34.52 46.85
C ALA A 1085 35.68 34.96 46.15
N GLN A 1086 36.40 33.99 45.61
CA GLN A 1086 37.65 34.20 44.89
C GLN A 1086 37.42 34.19 43.38
N GLY A 1087 38.35 34.80 42.64
CA GLY A 1087 38.33 34.83 41.18
C GLY A 1087 37.71 36.11 40.60
N ARG A 1088 37.86 36.30 39.28
CA ARG A 1088 37.36 37.50 38.59
C ARG A 1088 35.83 37.60 38.64
N PHE A 1089 35.15 36.46 38.79
CA PHE A 1089 33.71 36.39 39.00
C PHE A 1089 33.31 36.37 40.48
N GLY A 1090 34.23 36.60 41.42
CA GLY A 1090 33.96 36.60 42.86
C GLY A 1090 32.78 37.51 43.25
N LEU A 1091 32.75 38.73 42.71
CA LEU A 1091 31.60 39.65 42.87
C LEU A 1091 30.29 38.99 42.41
N ILE A 1092 30.29 38.38 41.22
CA ILE A 1092 29.07 37.80 40.64
C ILE A 1092 28.59 36.62 41.51
N ARG A 1093 29.50 35.80 42.06
CA ARG A 1093 29.16 34.73 43.02
C ARG A 1093 28.57 35.27 44.32
N LEU A 1094 29.04 36.43 44.79
CA LEU A 1094 28.43 37.11 45.94
C LEU A 1094 27.05 37.64 45.60
N LEU A 1095 26.87 38.25 44.43
CA LEU A 1095 25.58 38.77 43.97
C LEU A 1095 24.56 37.64 43.78
N GLU A 1096 25.00 36.46 43.33
CA GLU A 1096 24.15 35.26 43.23
C GLU A 1096 23.59 34.81 44.59
N ARG A 1097 24.38 34.93 45.66
CA ARG A 1097 23.94 34.60 47.04
C ARG A 1097 23.02 35.67 47.65
N ALA A 1098 22.85 36.82 46.99
CA ALA A 1098 22.02 37.90 47.47
C ALA A 1098 20.55 37.71 47.06
N GLN A 1099 19.62 37.97 47.99
CA GLN A 1099 18.23 38.21 47.64
C GLN A 1099 18.12 39.60 47.02
N MET A 1100 17.71 39.65 45.75
CA MET A 1100 17.60 40.88 44.97
C MET A 1100 16.16 41.38 44.95
N SER A 1101 15.96 42.67 45.27
CA SER A 1101 14.68 43.36 45.06
C SER A 1101 14.89 44.60 44.21
N GLN A 1102 14.17 44.69 43.10
CA GLN A 1102 14.25 45.84 42.20
C GLN A 1102 13.42 47.00 42.77
N GLN A 1103 14.07 48.15 43.01
CA GLN A 1103 13.39 49.37 43.45
C GLN A 1103 12.98 50.25 42.27
N ASP A 1104 13.84 50.34 41.26
CA ASP A 1104 13.64 51.14 40.04
C ASP A 1104 14.42 50.50 38.87
N ALA A 1105 14.35 51.06 37.67
CA ALA A 1105 15.03 50.54 36.48
C ALA A 1105 16.56 50.38 36.66
N ALA A 1106 17.19 51.25 37.47
CA ALA A 1106 18.63 51.29 37.69
C ALA A 1106 19.06 51.01 39.15
N ARG A 1107 18.13 50.76 40.08
CA ARG A 1107 18.42 50.60 41.52
C ARG A 1107 17.89 49.27 42.06
N TYR A 1108 18.76 48.54 42.73
CA TYR A 1108 18.50 47.24 43.32
C TYR A 1108 18.89 47.23 44.78
N VAL A 1109 18.07 46.64 45.65
CA VAL A 1109 18.49 46.33 47.02
C VAL A 1109 18.92 44.87 47.06
N LEU A 1110 20.16 44.66 47.47
CA LEU A 1110 20.81 43.38 47.67
C LEU A 1110 20.75 43.05 49.16
N SER A 1111 20.27 41.86 49.49
CA SER A 1111 20.13 41.39 50.87
C SER A 1111 20.80 40.02 51.05
N TRP A 1112 21.85 39.93 51.86
CA TRP A 1112 22.51 38.66 52.17
C TRP A 1112 22.05 38.13 53.53
N GLN A 1113 21.73 36.83 53.60
CA GLN A 1113 21.43 36.14 54.85
C GLN A 1113 22.62 35.25 55.22
N PRO A 1114 23.45 35.65 56.20
CA PRO A 1114 24.68 34.93 56.51
C PRO A 1114 24.49 33.60 57.26
N ASP A 1115 23.37 33.41 57.99
CA ASP A 1115 23.00 32.15 58.67
C ASP A 1115 21.58 31.72 58.24
N GLN A 1116 21.42 30.47 57.77
CA GLN A 1116 20.16 29.97 57.19
C GLN A 1116 19.03 29.74 58.21
N SER A 1117 19.28 29.92 59.51
CA SER A 1117 18.27 29.65 60.55
C SER A 1117 17.83 30.87 61.36
N GLU A 1118 18.63 31.94 61.53
CA GLU A 1118 18.21 33.13 62.32
C GLU A 1118 19.15 34.38 62.20
N GLY A 1119 19.75 34.65 61.03
CA GLY A 1119 20.69 35.79 60.85
C GLY A 1119 20.04 37.13 60.45
N ILE A 1120 20.55 38.26 60.98
CA ILE A 1120 20.19 39.62 60.54
C ILE A 1120 20.62 39.82 59.07
N PRO A 1121 19.73 40.23 58.15
CA PRO A 1121 20.07 40.35 56.73
C PRO A 1121 20.92 41.59 56.44
N LEU A 1122 22.08 41.42 55.81
CA LEU A 1122 22.94 42.54 55.37
C LEU A 1122 22.36 43.18 54.11
N ARG A 1123 22.06 44.48 54.14
CA ARG A 1123 21.44 45.18 53.01
C ARG A 1123 22.35 46.24 52.39
N VAL A 1124 22.43 46.24 51.06
CA VAL A 1124 23.14 47.26 50.27
C VAL A 1124 22.29 47.64 49.07
N GLN A 1125 22.30 48.92 48.69
CA GLN A 1125 21.73 49.38 47.45
C GLN A 1125 22.79 49.44 46.36
N LEU A 1126 22.49 48.82 45.23
CA LEU A 1126 23.27 48.86 44.00
C LEU A 1126 22.59 49.79 43.00
N ARG A 1127 23.37 50.68 42.39
CA ARG A 1127 22.97 51.53 41.26
C ARG A 1127 23.86 51.23 40.06
N SER A 1128 23.25 50.90 38.92
CA SER A 1128 23.96 50.63 37.66
C SER A 1128 23.94 51.85 36.73
N GLU A 1129 25.01 52.04 35.95
CA GLU A 1129 25.05 53.07 34.88
C GLU A 1129 24.27 52.61 33.63
N ALA A 1130 24.33 51.32 33.28
CA ALA A 1130 23.63 50.72 32.16
C ALA A 1130 22.99 49.38 32.54
N GLY A 1131 21.75 49.16 32.08
CA GLY A 1131 20.99 47.93 32.36
C GLY A 1131 20.95 47.59 33.85
N SER A 1132 21.08 46.30 34.18
CA SER A 1132 21.20 45.83 35.56
C SER A 1132 22.66 45.80 36.07
N GLY A 1133 23.60 46.40 35.32
CA GLY A 1133 25.03 46.42 35.65
C GLY A 1133 25.61 45.01 35.79
N PRO A 1134 26.37 44.70 36.87
CA PRO A 1134 26.98 43.38 37.04
C PRO A 1134 25.93 42.26 37.26
N LEU A 1135 24.68 42.60 37.60
CA LEU A 1135 23.60 41.63 37.74
C LEU A 1135 23.20 41.00 36.40
N GLU A 1136 23.51 41.65 35.27
CA GLU A 1136 23.16 41.12 33.95
C GLU A 1136 23.92 39.81 33.66
N VAL A 1137 25.09 39.61 34.28
CA VAL A 1137 25.85 38.34 34.22
C VAL A 1137 25.05 37.19 34.81
N LEU A 1138 24.21 37.44 35.82
CA LEU A 1138 23.37 36.40 36.43
C LEU A 1138 22.33 35.86 35.45
N SER A 1139 21.96 36.64 34.43
CA SER A 1139 21.11 36.12 33.34
C SER A 1139 21.81 34.99 32.58
N LEU A 1140 23.14 34.97 32.52
CA LEU A 1140 23.93 33.94 31.84
C LEU A 1140 24.10 32.66 32.68
N ARG A 1141 23.59 32.63 33.92
CA ARG A 1141 23.59 31.40 34.74
C ARG A 1141 22.82 30.29 34.02
N HIS A 1142 23.46 29.13 33.91
CA HIS A 1142 22.95 27.96 33.17
C HIS A 1142 22.59 28.23 31.71
N PHE A 1143 23.08 29.33 31.12
CA PHE A 1143 22.82 29.63 29.72
C PHE A 1143 23.54 28.64 28.83
N LYS A 1144 22.79 28.04 27.88
CA LYS A 1144 23.31 27.16 26.85
C LYS A 1144 22.95 27.72 25.49
N LEU A 1145 23.91 27.69 24.57
CA LEU A 1145 23.65 28.08 23.19
C LEU A 1145 22.70 27.06 22.55
N PRO A 1146 21.56 27.48 21.98
CA PRO A 1146 20.64 26.58 21.29
C PRO A 1146 21.37 25.86 20.14
N ALA A 1147 21.23 24.54 20.05
CA ALA A 1147 21.99 23.74 19.07
C ALA A 1147 21.42 23.81 17.64
N ARG A 1148 20.24 24.41 17.44
CA ARG A 1148 19.58 24.51 16.14
C ARG A 1148 19.05 25.93 15.93
N ILE A 1149 19.10 26.39 14.69
CA ILE A 1149 18.54 27.66 14.22
C ILE A 1149 17.15 27.42 13.63
N PHE A 1150 17.02 26.35 12.83
CA PHE A 1150 15.79 25.99 12.13
C PHE A 1150 15.22 24.67 12.63
N VAL A 1151 13.90 24.55 12.64
CA VAL A 1151 13.20 23.30 12.92
C VAL A 1151 13.11 22.49 11.62
N THR A 1152 13.99 21.52 11.46
CA THR A 1152 14.04 20.60 10.30
C THR A 1152 13.41 19.26 10.69
N GLY A 1153 12.13 19.04 10.34
CA GLY A 1153 11.42 17.78 10.59
C GLY A 1153 9.92 17.94 10.81
N ASN A 1154 9.14 16.88 10.53
CA ASN A 1154 7.71 16.82 10.82
C ASN A 1154 7.47 17.12 12.33
N PRO A 1155 6.46 17.92 12.72
CA PRO A 1155 6.27 18.41 14.10
C PRO A 1155 5.78 17.34 15.09
N LYS A 1156 6.32 16.11 15.04
CA LYS A 1156 6.04 15.02 15.99
C LYS A 1156 7.12 14.81 17.05
N SER A 1157 8.16 15.64 17.07
CA SER A 1157 9.22 15.58 18.09
C SER A 1157 9.58 16.98 18.58
N ALA A 1158 8.59 17.68 19.15
CA ALA A 1158 8.91 18.62 20.23
C ALA A 1158 9.22 17.76 21.48
N PRO A 1159 10.38 17.90 22.14
CA PRO A 1159 10.55 17.36 23.47
C PRO A 1159 9.53 18.06 24.37
N LYS A 1160 8.67 17.26 25.04
CA LYS A 1160 7.84 17.72 26.15
C LYS A 1160 8.70 18.58 27.08
N PRO A 1161 8.26 19.78 27.50
CA PRO A 1161 8.91 20.46 28.61
C PRO A 1161 8.83 19.53 29.82
N SER A 1162 9.97 19.31 30.46
CA SER A 1162 10.09 18.52 31.68
C SER A 1162 9.07 19.02 32.71
N GLU A 1163 8.11 18.16 33.07
CA GLU A 1163 7.25 18.34 34.22
C GLU A 1163 8.13 18.39 35.48
N ALA A 1164 8.37 19.60 35.97
CA ALA A 1164 8.63 19.82 37.38
C ALA A 1164 7.28 19.93 38.10
N ASN A 1165 7.07 19.02 39.06
CA ASN A 1165 5.97 18.88 40.04
C ASN A 1165 4.62 18.29 39.57
N PRO A 1166 4.15 17.19 40.21
CA PRO A 1166 2.77 16.74 40.07
C PRO A 1166 1.80 17.70 40.80
N PRO A 1167 0.56 17.87 40.32
CA PRO A 1167 -0.45 18.64 41.05
C PRO A 1167 -0.87 17.90 42.33
N PRO A 1168 -1.39 18.60 43.37
CA PRO A 1168 -1.79 17.95 44.61
C PRO A 1168 -2.98 17.01 44.37
N PRO A 1169 -3.10 15.92 45.15
CA PRO A 1169 -4.21 14.98 45.02
C PRO A 1169 -5.55 15.66 45.33
N LEU A 1170 -6.57 15.30 44.55
CA LEU A 1170 -7.95 15.74 44.75
C LEU A 1170 -8.42 15.43 46.19
N PRO A 1171 -9.19 16.33 46.82
CA PRO A 1171 -9.69 16.10 48.17
C PRO A 1171 -10.59 14.85 48.21
N PRO A 1172 -10.54 14.05 49.29
CA PRO A 1172 -11.30 12.79 49.41
C PRO A 1172 -12.82 12.96 49.27
N SER A 1173 -13.35 14.17 49.42
CA SER A 1173 -14.74 14.52 49.15
C SER A 1173 -15.13 14.39 47.67
N ALA A 1174 -14.21 14.67 46.73
CA ALA A 1174 -14.46 14.55 45.29
C ALA A 1174 -14.45 13.08 44.81
N LEU A 1175 -13.62 12.24 45.43
CA LEU A 1175 -13.58 10.79 45.16
C LEU A 1175 -14.81 10.06 45.75
N ASN A 1176 -15.36 10.54 46.86
CA ASN A 1176 -16.58 9.99 47.45
C ASN A 1176 -17.84 10.42 46.69
N ALA A 1177 -17.86 11.63 46.09
CA ALA A 1177 -18.96 12.08 45.24
C ALA A 1177 -19.08 11.26 43.95
N ALA A 1178 -17.95 10.85 43.35
CA ALA A 1178 -17.93 10.03 42.13
C ALA A 1178 -18.38 8.57 42.36
N LYS A 1179 -18.32 8.05 43.60
CA LYS A 1179 -18.74 6.69 43.94
C LYS A 1179 -20.26 6.52 44.15
N HIS A 1180 -21.02 7.62 44.24
CA HIS A 1180 -22.46 7.58 44.51
C HIS A 1180 -23.35 8.02 43.33
N ALA A 1181 -22.78 8.37 42.17
CA ALA A 1181 -23.56 8.69 40.97
C ALA A 1181 -23.76 7.44 40.10
N ALA A 1182 -24.73 6.60 40.46
CA ALA A 1182 -25.22 5.50 39.61
C ALA A 1182 -26.62 5.82 39.09
N VAL A 1183 -26.71 6.29 37.84
CA VAL A 1183 -27.93 6.23 37.02
C VAL A 1183 -27.51 5.82 35.61
N GLY A 1184 -28.05 4.71 35.12
CA GLY A 1184 -27.78 4.16 33.79
C GLY A 1184 -28.80 4.63 32.74
N LEU A 1185 -28.32 4.84 31.52
CA LEU A 1185 -29.11 5.02 30.29
C LEU A 1185 -28.38 4.33 29.11
N PRO A 1186 -29.09 3.97 28.02
CA PRO A 1186 -29.03 2.65 27.39
C PRO A 1186 -28.01 2.51 26.25
N GLN A 1187 -27.71 1.24 25.95
CA GLN A 1187 -26.89 0.79 24.83
C GLN A 1187 -27.57 1.08 23.47
N GLY A 1188 -26.82 1.67 22.55
CA GLY A 1188 -27.13 1.78 21.13
C GLY A 1188 -25.89 1.43 20.31
N SER A 1189 -25.98 0.32 19.59
CA SER A 1189 -24.96 -0.36 18.80
C SER A 1189 -24.56 0.39 17.52
N LEU A 1190 -23.26 0.49 17.28
CA LEU A 1190 -22.66 0.70 15.95
C LEU A 1190 -22.70 -0.61 15.15
N PRO A 1191 -23.05 -0.60 13.85
CA PRO A 1191 -22.73 -1.68 12.94
C PRO A 1191 -21.36 -1.46 12.29
N GLU A 1192 -20.64 -2.56 12.17
CA GLU A 1192 -19.39 -2.78 11.46
C GLU A 1192 -19.74 -3.27 10.04
N VAL A 1193 -19.15 -2.67 8.99
CA VAL A 1193 -19.00 -3.29 7.66
C VAL A 1193 -17.70 -2.79 7.01
N GLU A 1194 -16.85 -3.77 6.66
CA GLU A 1194 -15.76 -3.87 5.67
C GLU A 1194 -14.67 -2.79 5.54
#